data_AF-A0A6X8TN81-F1
#
_entry.id   AF-A0A6X8TN81-F1
#
_cell.length_a   1.000
_cell.length_b   1.000
_cell.length_c   1.000
_cell.angle_alpha   90.00
_cell.angle_beta   90.00
_cell.angle_gamma   90.00
#
_symmetry.space_group_name_H-M   'P 1'
#
loop_
_entity.id
_entity.type
_entity.pdbx_description
1 polymer ?
#
loop_
_entity_poly.entity_id
_entity_poly.type
_entity_poly.pdbx_seq_one_letter_code
_entity_poly.pdbx_strand_id
1 'polypeptide(L)'
;MNSTFYLERNLTHDDRIYTETELLATSKYIVVLAEPGGGKTELMKSLALKLNTSVINASFFAHVGAEKENSPLVIDAVDEVARIDQSGLHKLLARARTSKPTSVIMSSRSSEWGLASTGNFERFLGFSPMVVRLREFNQDEQRAIFKYHAPEEDFFAFQTEVTRFSLEMLLPNPQFLKMFTDAYLESGRCFADKRSIFALAVERLAKEVNPNFPKASISLSVTQKISFSAEVYAKLLLSGAEGVSTIDATANRMYPTLSALFSGNTACYDILSTQLFKPGDKEDQHCSVHKIVAEYCAAGYLVKRIADPADVLTLTKCLPVIAPNGAVRDELRGLLGWMAALGNKSVQESIIELDAYAVLANGDPSQLERSSKRLLLSRLKEIEAADPYFRRSDFWRRFSAAGFFTQDVVEEIKPLLMMSSEGHLRGLILELLADSPVNFKLAPELSLLYLNSNESESIRKLASKCLLNIDNYEFAGDLAVLIFEASNISLDIAANIIEVIGPENFNHKYLSGFLRVCANLYPGHKEQLERVVGTRYFIKRLISCFSLHTIGLLLDELTRNLYCHCGKESYECDCRNGISKIVGSMVDRYFELTQTQLDPAKIWQWIGNLNFHHQCQADQSKSVQVLRENHMLRQEIIAHVFGPLTDREEIFSIKVEKFDGQLHLHSGLNLWRNDYKFILNLAFAIDNADLWASFLVSHQRYRKKEEQGPDDLRAQMRRHALSKPAFMREWSRFNNAMKLSERKHQHLRFRHSRKMNRYDRRQREIHAKNIEFVNENRDIVERGLHWGCLVRFAELVLMLPERIELEFGDDKLVRGALRNCLDFIASKVPTLPELATLQCESKYRYSETILYAACLEILRAEGNLESVNIELLTALRTNIHMGYNSVSTEERDALQAEIDRIIFPDSESAEKYLRQYVEPQLSQPCPHPEIWMLSGEEVFSHSRAKLSIEWLCRFTNLPLDSVDKLFEI
;
A
#
# COMPACT_ATOMS: atom_id res chain seq x y z
N MET A 1 7.28 -23.95 -38.70
CA MET A 1 5.92 -23.39 -38.80
C MET A 1 5.79 -22.37 -37.68
N ASN A 2 6.07 -21.10 -37.96
CA ASN A 2 6.03 -20.06 -36.93
C ASN A 2 4.57 -19.66 -36.71
N SER A 3 3.96 -20.14 -35.63
CA SER A 3 2.71 -19.57 -35.13
C SER A 3 2.95 -18.10 -34.83
N THR A 4 2.36 -17.21 -35.63
CA THR A 4 2.31 -15.77 -35.34
C THR A 4 1.64 -15.60 -33.98
N PHE A 5 2.42 -15.20 -32.98
CA PHE A 5 1.90 -14.92 -31.65
C PHE A 5 1.00 -13.69 -31.70
N TYR A 6 -0.27 -13.90 -31.38
CA TYR A 6 -1.30 -12.88 -31.34
C TYR A 6 -1.97 -12.87 -29.97
N LEU A 7 -2.14 -11.67 -29.42
CA LEU A 7 -2.95 -11.44 -28.23
C LEU A 7 -4.26 -10.81 -28.65
N GLU A 8 -5.36 -11.40 -28.19
CA GLU A 8 -6.71 -10.88 -28.42
C GLU A 8 -6.83 -9.44 -27.92
N ARG A 9 -7.40 -8.57 -28.75
CA ARG A 9 -7.42 -7.13 -28.49
C ARG A 9 -8.78 -6.71 -27.93
N ASN A 10 -8.75 -5.76 -27.00
CA ASN A 10 -9.94 -5.09 -26.51
C ASN A 10 -10.21 -3.81 -27.30
N LEU A 11 -11.47 -3.55 -27.62
CA LEU A 11 -11.92 -2.40 -28.39
C LEU A 11 -12.90 -1.54 -27.59
N THR A 12 -12.95 -0.24 -27.85
CA THR A 12 -13.84 0.71 -27.18
C THR A 12 -14.78 1.42 -28.15
N HIS A 13 -16.02 1.63 -27.70
CA HIS A 13 -17.04 2.44 -28.38
C HIS A 13 -17.98 3.02 -27.34
N ASP A 14 -18.18 4.35 -27.33
CA ASP A 14 -18.99 5.08 -26.35
C ASP A 14 -18.76 4.61 -24.90
N ASP A 15 -17.49 4.57 -24.49
CA ASP A 15 -17.00 4.12 -23.16
C ASP A 15 -17.29 2.66 -22.77
N ARG A 16 -17.84 1.84 -23.67
CA ARG A 16 -17.97 0.38 -23.48
C ARG A 16 -16.80 -0.37 -24.10
N ILE A 17 -16.36 -1.42 -23.40
CA ILE A 17 -15.27 -2.29 -23.82
C ILE A 17 -15.87 -3.56 -24.43
N TYR A 18 -15.34 -3.96 -25.58
CA TYR A 18 -15.72 -5.16 -26.30
C TYR A 18 -14.49 -6.04 -26.53
N THR A 19 -14.63 -7.34 -26.28
CA THR A 19 -13.75 -8.36 -26.85
C THR A 19 -14.02 -8.49 -28.36
N GLU A 20 -13.08 -9.07 -29.11
CA GLU A 20 -13.28 -9.32 -30.55
C GLU A 20 -14.53 -10.18 -30.83
N THR A 21 -14.83 -11.16 -29.99
CA THR A 21 -16.02 -12.01 -30.13
C THR A 21 -17.32 -11.26 -29.84
N GLU A 22 -17.35 -10.44 -28.78
CA GLU A 22 -18.52 -9.62 -28.44
C GLU A 22 -18.77 -8.56 -29.51
N LEU A 23 -17.71 -7.98 -30.06
CA LEU A 23 -17.81 -7.00 -31.14
C LEU A 23 -18.51 -7.58 -32.38
N LEU A 24 -18.07 -8.77 -32.81
CA LEU A 24 -18.67 -9.47 -33.95
C LEU A 24 -20.13 -9.88 -33.71
N ALA A 25 -20.52 -10.12 -32.45
CA ALA A 25 -21.90 -10.40 -32.07
C ALA A 25 -22.77 -9.13 -32.03
N THR A 26 -22.18 -7.97 -31.72
CA THR A 26 -22.90 -6.70 -31.51
C THR A 26 -23.24 -6.01 -32.82
N SER A 27 -22.30 -5.93 -33.76
CA SER A 27 -22.50 -5.24 -35.04
C SER A 27 -21.97 -6.02 -36.23
N LYS A 28 -22.68 -5.92 -37.36
CA LYS A 28 -22.24 -6.46 -38.66
C LYS A 28 -21.46 -5.46 -39.50
N TYR A 29 -21.52 -4.17 -39.17
CA TYR A 29 -20.87 -3.09 -39.88
C TYR A 29 -19.94 -2.36 -38.91
N ILE A 30 -18.64 -2.58 -39.04
CA ILE A 30 -17.63 -2.15 -38.07
C ILE A 30 -16.54 -1.38 -38.80
N VAL A 31 -16.13 -0.26 -38.23
CA VAL A 31 -14.93 0.48 -38.65
C VAL A 31 -13.97 0.54 -37.49
N VAL A 32 -12.80 -0.08 -37.65
CA VAL A 32 -11.73 -0.10 -36.65
C VAL A 32 -10.78 1.06 -36.90
N LEU A 33 -10.73 1.97 -35.93
CA LEU A 33 -9.81 3.09 -35.88
C LEU A 33 -8.72 2.84 -34.84
N ALA A 34 -7.49 3.16 -35.20
CA ALA A 34 -6.36 3.17 -34.28
C ALA A 34 -5.24 4.05 -34.83
N GLU A 35 -4.36 4.46 -33.93
CA GLU A 35 -3.09 5.07 -34.28
C GLU A 35 -2.23 4.12 -35.14
N PRO A 36 -1.32 4.66 -35.97
CA PRO A 36 -0.38 3.82 -36.70
C PRO A 36 0.48 3.03 -35.69
N GLY A 37 0.66 1.73 -35.92
CA GLY A 37 1.35 0.85 -34.98
C GLY A 37 0.48 0.18 -33.91
N GLY A 38 -0.79 0.58 -33.75
CA GLY A 38 -1.71 0.03 -32.74
C GLY A 38 -2.17 -1.43 -32.95
N GLY A 39 -1.67 -2.10 -34.00
CA GLY A 39 -1.94 -3.52 -34.29
C GLY A 39 -3.15 -3.82 -35.19
N LYS A 40 -3.68 -2.84 -35.93
CA LYS A 40 -4.87 -3.00 -36.79
C LYS A 40 -4.79 -4.18 -37.75
N THR A 41 -3.71 -4.28 -38.54
CA THR A 41 -3.57 -5.36 -39.53
C THR A 41 -3.62 -6.74 -38.90
N GLU A 42 -3.03 -6.91 -37.70
CA GLU A 42 -3.06 -8.20 -37.01
C GLU A 42 -4.45 -8.49 -36.42
N LEU A 43 -5.12 -7.48 -35.88
CA LEU A 43 -6.53 -7.58 -35.49
C LEU A 43 -7.43 -7.96 -36.67
N MET A 44 -7.24 -7.35 -37.85
CA MET A 44 -8.02 -7.67 -39.04
C MET A 44 -7.83 -9.13 -39.45
N LYS A 45 -6.62 -9.69 -39.33
CA LYS A 45 -6.39 -11.13 -39.56
C LYS A 45 -7.13 -12.00 -38.54
N SER A 46 -7.13 -11.63 -37.26
CA SER A 46 -7.89 -12.34 -36.22
C SER A 46 -9.40 -12.32 -36.51
N LEU A 47 -9.96 -11.15 -36.83
CA LEU A 47 -11.38 -11.00 -37.17
C LEU A 47 -11.74 -11.79 -38.44
N ALA A 48 -10.87 -11.80 -39.44
CA ALA A 48 -11.06 -12.59 -40.66
C ALA A 48 -11.07 -14.10 -40.37
N LEU A 49 -10.15 -14.60 -39.53
CA LEU A 49 -10.13 -15.99 -39.07
C LEU A 49 -11.43 -16.37 -38.35
N LYS A 50 -11.92 -15.51 -37.45
CA LYS A 50 -13.20 -15.73 -36.73
C LYS A 50 -14.42 -15.74 -37.65
N LEU A 51 -14.38 -15.00 -38.75
CA LEU A 51 -15.43 -14.94 -39.77
C LEU A 51 -15.23 -15.96 -40.91
N ASN A 52 -14.22 -16.83 -40.83
CA ASN A 52 -13.84 -17.77 -41.90
C ASN A 52 -13.67 -17.11 -43.28
N THR A 53 -13.07 -15.92 -43.29
CA THR A 53 -12.78 -15.14 -44.50
C THR A 53 -11.30 -14.73 -44.54
N SER A 54 -10.86 -14.14 -45.64
CA SER A 54 -9.52 -13.58 -45.79
C SER A 54 -9.53 -12.06 -45.67
N VAL A 55 -8.47 -11.48 -45.10
CA VAL A 55 -8.26 -10.03 -45.12
C VAL A 55 -7.92 -9.60 -46.54
N ILE A 56 -8.61 -8.57 -47.04
CA ILE A 56 -8.33 -7.97 -48.34
C ILE A 56 -7.80 -6.56 -48.10
N ASN A 57 -6.67 -6.20 -48.70
CA ASN A 57 -6.21 -4.81 -48.65
C ASN A 57 -7.14 -3.91 -49.49
N ALA A 58 -7.46 -2.73 -48.97
CA ALA A 58 -8.41 -1.80 -49.59
C ALA A 58 -8.01 -1.39 -51.01
N SER A 59 -6.72 -1.15 -51.28
CA SER A 59 -6.23 -0.77 -52.61
C SER A 59 -6.48 -1.88 -53.63
N PHE A 60 -6.23 -3.14 -53.24
CA PHE A 60 -6.52 -4.31 -54.06
C PHE A 60 -8.03 -4.48 -54.27
N PHE A 61 -8.83 -4.35 -53.21
CA PHE A 61 -10.28 -4.47 -53.28
C PHE A 61 -10.92 -3.41 -54.20
N ALA A 62 -10.41 -2.17 -54.18
CA ALA A 62 -10.88 -1.11 -55.05
C ALA A 62 -10.69 -1.42 -56.54
N HIS A 63 -9.71 -2.26 -56.91
CA HIS A 63 -9.43 -2.67 -58.28
C HIS A 63 -10.09 -4.00 -58.68
N VAL A 64 -10.14 -4.98 -57.78
CA VAL A 64 -10.59 -6.35 -58.09
C VAL A 64 -12.03 -6.64 -57.62
N GLY A 65 -12.48 -6.03 -56.52
CA GLY A 65 -13.79 -6.31 -55.92
C GLY A 65 -13.78 -7.58 -55.05
N ALA A 66 -14.97 -8.02 -54.63
CA ALA A 66 -15.12 -9.22 -53.80
C ALA A 66 -15.04 -10.50 -54.64
N GLU A 67 -14.37 -11.54 -54.11
CA GLU A 67 -14.24 -12.83 -54.79
C GLU A 67 -15.53 -13.68 -54.75
N LYS A 68 -16.38 -13.47 -53.73
CA LYS A 68 -17.64 -14.19 -53.52
C LYS A 68 -18.74 -13.22 -53.12
N GLU A 69 -19.94 -13.42 -53.67
CA GLU A 69 -21.15 -12.72 -53.22
C GLU A 69 -21.68 -13.33 -51.92
N ASN A 70 -22.32 -12.52 -51.07
CA ASN A 70 -22.91 -12.94 -49.79
C ASN A 70 -21.91 -13.53 -48.76
N SER A 71 -20.67 -13.03 -48.74
CA SER A 71 -19.68 -13.38 -47.72
C SER A 71 -19.31 -12.19 -46.82
N PRO A 72 -18.75 -12.43 -45.62
CA PRO A 72 -18.13 -11.39 -44.80
C PRO A 72 -16.98 -10.69 -45.54
N LEU A 73 -16.96 -9.36 -45.51
CA LEU A 73 -15.86 -8.55 -46.03
C LEU A 73 -15.03 -7.98 -44.89
N VAL A 74 -13.75 -8.30 -44.89
CA VAL A 74 -12.76 -7.74 -43.96
C VAL A 74 -11.70 -7.01 -44.79
N ILE A 75 -11.78 -5.67 -44.77
CA ILE A 75 -10.98 -4.78 -45.61
C ILE A 75 -9.99 -4.02 -44.73
N ASP A 76 -8.70 -4.29 -44.89
CA ASP A 76 -7.64 -3.59 -44.15
C ASP A 76 -7.14 -2.36 -44.94
N ALA A 77 -6.75 -1.33 -44.21
CA ALA A 77 -6.06 -0.15 -44.71
C ALA A 77 -6.88 0.70 -45.71
N VAL A 78 -8.11 1.06 -45.35
CA VAL A 78 -8.95 1.94 -46.19
C VAL A 78 -8.35 3.33 -46.36
N ASP A 79 -7.52 3.77 -45.41
CA ASP A 79 -6.74 5.01 -45.48
C ASP A 79 -5.84 5.09 -46.72
N GLU A 80 -5.38 3.96 -47.25
CA GLU A 80 -4.48 3.93 -48.41
C GLU A 80 -5.16 4.40 -49.69
N VAL A 81 -6.44 4.06 -49.84
CA VAL A 81 -7.23 4.37 -51.04
C VAL A 81 -7.73 5.81 -51.00
N ALA A 82 -8.12 6.28 -49.81
CA ALA A 82 -8.54 7.66 -49.59
C ALA A 82 -7.42 8.67 -49.90
N ARG A 83 -6.15 8.30 -49.61
CA ARG A 83 -4.97 9.14 -49.85
C ARG A 83 -4.59 9.28 -51.33
N ILE A 84 -4.83 8.25 -52.14
CA ILE A 84 -4.44 8.23 -53.57
C ILE A 84 -5.49 8.92 -54.44
N ASP A 85 -6.77 8.76 -54.11
CA ASP A 85 -7.91 9.32 -54.86
C ASP A 85 -9.04 9.64 -53.88
N GLN A 86 -9.48 10.90 -53.80
CA GLN A 86 -10.59 11.31 -52.94
C GLN A 86 -11.91 10.57 -53.27
N SER A 87 -12.08 10.09 -54.51
CA SER A 87 -13.22 9.24 -54.92
C SER A 87 -13.00 7.75 -54.64
N GLY A 88 -11.81 7.38 -54.16
CA GLY A 88 -11.38 6.02 -53.91
C GLY A 88 -12.23 5.30 -52.86
N LEU A 89 -12.60 5.99 -51.77
CA LEU A 89 -13.56 5.46 -50.78
C LEU A 89 -14.93 5.18 -51.40
N HIS A 90 -15.41 6.05 -52.30
CA HIS A 90 -16.72 5.85 -52.96
C HIS A 90 -16.68 4.65 -53.90
N LYS A 91 -15.58 4.46 -54.66
CA LYS A 91 -15.38 3.28 -55.51
C LYS A 91 -15.33 2.00 -54.68
N LEU A 92 -14.65 2.03 -53.54
CA LEU A 92 -14.55 0.91 -52.60
C LEU A 92 -15.93 0.54 -52.02
N LEU A 93 -16.67 1.53 -51.51
CA LEU A 93 -18.01 1.33 -50.94
C LEU A 93 -19.03 0.88 -52.00
N ALA A 94 -18.95 1.41 -53.22
CA ALA A 94 -19.80 0.98 -54.33
C ALA A 94 -19.60 -0.50 -54.66
N ARG A 95 -18.35 -0.97 -54.71
CA ARG A 95 -18.03 -2.39 -54.95
C ARG A 95 -18.44 -3.28 -53.79
N ALA A 96 -18.24 -2.82 -52.55
CA ALA A 96 -18.73 -3.52 -51.38
C ALA A 96 -20.26 -3.71 -51.47
N ARG A 97 -21.00 -2.68 -51.85
CA ARG A 97 -22.46 -2.78 -52.07
C ARG A 97 -22.83 -3.82 -53.14
N THR A 98 -22.11 -3.87 -54.27
CA THR A 98 -22.38 -4.84 -55.35
C THR A 98 -22.29 -6.28 -54.87
N SER A 99 -21.35 -6.59 -53.97
CA SER A 99 -21.12 -7.95 -53.46
C SER A 99 -22.13 -8.45 -52.42
N LYS A 100 -23.07 -7.60 -51.96
CA LYS A 100 -24.08 -7.90 -50.92
C LYS A 100 -23.50 -8.62 -49.69
N PRO A 101 -22.53 -8.02 -48.99
CA PRO A 101 -21.82 -8.69 -47.90
C PRO A 101 -22.71 -8.93 -46.69
N THR A 102 -22.49 -10.05 -45.99
CA THR A 102 -23.19 -10.38 -44.74
C THR A 102 -22.72 -9.54 -43.56
N SER A 103 -21.46 -9.09 -43.61
CA SER A 103 -20.84 -8.16 -42.67
C SER A 103 -19.72 -7.40 -43.36
N VAL A 104 -19.45 -6.17 -42.93
CA VAL A 104 -18.39 -5.32 -43.47
C VAL A 104 -17.57 -4.79 -42.30
N ILE A 105 -16.32 -5.20 -42.25
CA ILE A 105 -15.34 -4.72 -41.27
C ILE A 105 -14.24 -4.01 -42.05
N MET A 106 -14.02 -2.74 -41.72
CA MET A 106 -12.99 -1.92 -42.34
C MET A 106 -12.00 -1.46 -41.28
N SER A 107 -10.71 -1.38 -41.61
CA SER A 107 -9.74 -0.66 -40.79
C SER A 107 -9.33 0.62 -41.51
N SER A 108 -9.14 1.70 -40.75
CA SER A 108 -8.61 2.94 -41.27
C SER A 108 -7.72 3.63 -40.24
N ARG A 109 -6.88 4.57 -40.68
CA ARG A 109 -6.35 5.61 -39.79
C ARG A 109 -7.46 6.58 -39.45
N SER A 110 -7.46 7.09 -38.23
CA SER A 110 -8.41 8.12 -37.82
C SER A 110 -8.21 9.42 -38.61
N SER A 111 -7.00 9.72 -39.08
CA SER A 111 -6.75 10.93 -39.88
C SER A 111 -7.47 10.95 -41.22
N GLU A 112 -7.79 9.77 -41.74
CA GLU A 112 -8.45 9.61 -43.04
C GLU A 112 -9.95 9.24 -42.89
N TRP A 113 -10.42 9.01 -41.65
CA TRP A 113 -11.80 8.61 -41.38
C TRP A 113 -12.48 9.62 -40.47
N GLY A 114 -13.24 10.52 -41.10
CA GLY A 114 -14.03 11.57 -40.46
C GLY A 114 -15.54 11.39 -40.64
N LEU A 115 -16.32 12.39 -40.19
CA LEU A 115 -17.79 12.37 -40.26
C LEU A 115 -18.31 12.20 -41.69
N ALA A 116 -17.60 12.76 -42.67
CA ALA A 116 -17.94 12.61 -44.08
C ALA A 116 -17.76 11.15 -44.56
N SER A 117 -16.75 10.44 -44.07
CA SER A 117 -16.51 9.03 -44.39
C SER A 117 -17.59 8.14 -43.79
N THR A 118 -17.96 8.37 -42.53
CA THR A 118 -19.07 7.69 -41.85
C THR A 118 -20.41 7.94 -42.57
N GLY A 119 -20.70 9.19 -42.93
CA GLY A 119 -21.91 9.52 -43.71
C GLY A 119 -21.93 8.92 -45.12
N ASN A 120 -20.77 8.81 -45.77
CA ASN A 120 -20.66 8.13 -47.06
C ASN A 120 -20.88 6.62 -46.92
N PHE A 121 -20.33 5.99 -45.88
CA PHE A 121 -20.58 4.57 -45.58
C PHE A 121 -22.09 4.30 -45.46
N GLU A 122 -22.80 5.12 -44.69
CA GLU A 122 -24.24 5.00 -44.50
C GLU A 122 -25.02 5.20 -45.80
N ARG A 123 -24.67 6.20 -46.62
CA ARG A 123 -25.33 6.44 -47.92
C ARG A 123 -25.15 5.29 -48.91
N PHE A 124 -23.96 4.68 -48.96
CA PHE A 124 -23.67 3.61 -49.91
C PHE A 124 -24.24 2.27 -49.48
N LEU A 125 -24.08 1.89 -48.21
CA LEU A 125 -24.45 0.57 -47.70
C LEU A 125 -25.82 0.53 -47.02
N GLY A 126 -26.40 1.69 -46.67
CA GLY A 126 -27.73 1.80 -46.05
C GLY A 126 -27.74 1.58 -44.54
N PHE A 127 -26.58 1.46 -43.89
CA PHE A 127 -26.42 1.23 -42.46
C PHE A 127 -25.28 2.10 -41.90
N SER A 128 -25.47 2.66 -40.71
CA SER A 128 -24.39 3.38 -40.02
C SER A 128 -23.38 2.39 -39.43
N PRO A 129 -22.06 2.61 -39.61
CA PRO A 129 -21.04 1.73 -39.05
C PRO A 129 -20.84 1.97 -37.56
N MET A 130 -20.53 0.91 -36.81
CA MET A 130 -20.03 1.01 -35.45
C MET A 130 -18.53 1.34 -35.50
N VAL A 131 -18.15 2.54 -35.06
CA VAL A 131 -16.77 3.03 -35.11
C VAL A 131 -16.06 2.72 -33.80
N VAL A 132 -15.16 1.74 -33.82
CA VAL A 132 -14.48 1.21 -32.63
C VAL A 132 -13.01 1.61 -32.60
N ARG A 133 -12.46 1.80 -31.40
CA ARG A 133 -11.04 2.14 -31.18
C ARG A 133 -10.29 1.00 -30.49
N LEU A 134 -9.04 0.76 -30.88
CA LEU A 134 -8.16 -0.21 -30.22
C LEU A 134 -7.69 0.33 -28.86
N ARG A 135 -7.76 -0.50 -27.81
CA ARG A 135 -7.21 -0.16 -26.49
C ARG A 135 -5.70 -0.41 -26.42
N GLU A 136 -5.01 0.40 -25.63
CA GLU A 136 -3.60 0.22 -25.27
C GLU A 136 -3.39 -1.06 -24.41
N PHE A 137 -2.16 -1.60 -24.40
CA PHE A 137 -1.85 -2.81 -23.63
C PHE A 137 -1.67 -2.56 -22.13
N ASN A 138 -2.20 -3.45 -21.31
CA ASN A 138 -1.88 -3.53 -19.89
C ASN A 138 -0.50 -4.18 -19.66
N GLN A 139 -0.02 -4.19 -18.40
CA GLN A 139 1.31 -4.71 -18.07
C GLN A 139 1.49 -6.21 -18.40
N ASP A 140 0.45 -7.03 -18.22
CA ASP A 140 0.53 -8.47 -18.51
C ASP A 140 0.64 -8.73 -20.03
N GLU A 141 -0.12 -7.98 -20.82
CA GLU A 141 -0.07 -8.00 -22.28
C GLU A 141 1.30 -7.51 -22.80
N GLN A 142 1.84 -6.44 -22.21
CA GLN A 142 3.18 -5.94 -22.52
C GLN A 142 4.24 -7.02 -22.24
N ARG A 143 4.18 -7.67 -21.07
CA ARG A 143 5.10 -8.75 -20.69
C ARG A 143 5.02 -9.93 -21.66
N ALA A 144 3.81 -10.29 -22.09
CA ALA A 144 3.60 -11.39 -23.01
C ALA A 144 4.19 -11.11 -24.40
N ILE A 145 4.01 -9.89 -24.94
CA ILE A 145 4.63 -9.47 -26.21
C ILE A 145 6.15 -9.38 -26.10
N PHE A 146 6.65 -8.81 -25.01
CA PHE A 146 8.09 -8.72 -24.77
C PHE A 146 8.74 -10.10 -24.77
N LYS A 147 8.19 -11.07 -24.01
CA LYS A 147 8.70 -12.44 -23.96
C LYS A 147 8.68 -13.15 -25.32
N TYR A 148 7.73 -12.82 -26.19
CA TYR A 148 7.73 -13.37 -27.53
C TYR A 148 8.79 -12.70 -28.43
N HIS A 149 8.99 -11.38 -28.28
CA HIS A 149 9.93 -10.61 -29.08
C HIS A 149 11.40 -10.84 -28.69
N ALA A 150 11.67 -10.93 -27.39
CA ALA A 150 12.98 -11.13 -26.77
C ALA A 150 12.88 -12.26 -25.71
N PRO A 151 12.82 -13.53 -26.13
CA PRO A 151 12.57 -14.66 -25.24
C PRO A 151 13.70 -14.95 -24.24
N GLU A 152 14.93 -14.52 -24.53
CA GLU A 152 16.10 -14.69 -23.66
C GLU A 152 16.27 -13.56 -22.64
N GLU A 153 15.48 -12.49 -22.74
CA GLU A 153 15.62 -11.30 -21.89
C GLU A 153 14.59 -11.29 -20.74
N ASP A 154 14.95 -10.60 -19.66
CA ASP A 154 14.03 -10.37 -18.55
C ASP A 154 13.23 -9.07 -18.75
N PHE A 155 11.90 -9.21 -18.77
CA PHE A 155 10.99 -8.06 -18.86
C PHE A 155 11.15 -7.11 -17.68
N PHE A 156 11.42 -7.61 -16.47
CA PHE A 156 11.55 -6.74 -15.30
C PHE A 156 12.82 -5.88 -15.38
N ALA A 157 13.94 -6.45 -15.83
CA ALA A 157 15.16 -5.70 -16.11
C ALA A 157 14.95 -4.62 -17.18
N PHE A 158 14.31 -4.96 -18.31
CA PHE A 158 13.95 -4.00 -19.35
C PHE A 158 13.03 -2.89 -18.83
N GLN A 159 11.96 -3.25 -18.12
CA GLN A 159 11.02 -2.30 -17.56
C GLN A 159 11.69 -1.36 -16.57
N THR A 160 12.55 -1.88 -15.70
CA THR A 160 13.33 -1.08 -14.74
C THR A 160 14.19 -0.04 -15.46
N GLU A 161 14.87 -0.44 -16.54
CA GLU A 161 15.71 0.45 -17.32
C GLU A 161 14.89 1.51 -18.07
N VAL A 162 13.71 1.19 -18.59
CA VAL A 162 12.80 2.18 -19.22
C VAL A 162 12.20 3.14 -18.18
N THR A 163 11.82 2.62 -17.00
CA THR A 163 11.31 3.39 -15.86
C THR A 163 12.36 4.36 -15.32
N ARG A 164 13.64 3.96 -15.33
CA ARG A 164 14.77 4.83 -14.97
C ARG A 164 14.82 6.13 -15.80
N PHE A 165 14.19 6.18 -16.98
CA PHE A 165 14.08 7.38 -17.82
C PHE A 165 12.65 7.93 -17.95
N SER A 166 11.70 7.43 -17.15
CA SER A 166 10.29 7.83 -17.14
C SER A 166 9.56 7.62 -18.48
N LEU A 167 9.90 6.54 -19.18
CA LEU A 167 9.37 6.22 -20.52
C LEU A 167 8.30 5.11 -20.52
N GLU A 168 7.97 4.55 -19.35
CA GLU A 168 7.01 3.47 -19.17
C GLU A 168 5.62 3.76 -19.76
N MET A 169 5.20 5.04 -19.78
CA MET A 169 3.91 5.46 -20.32
C MET A 169 3.77 5.23 -21.84
N LEU A 170 4.88 5.00 -22.55
CA LEU A 170 4.86 4.72 -23.99
C LEU A 170 4.78 3.21 -24.31
N LEU A 171 5.12 2.34 -23.35
CA LEU A 171 5.11 0.88 -23.52
C LEU A 171 3.75 0.25 -23.85
N PRO A 172 2.59 0.82 -23.48
CA PRO A 172 1.29 0.26 -23.85
C PRO A 172 1.03 0.15 -25.36
N ASN A 173 1.73 0.90 -26.21
CA ASN A 173 1.64 0.74 -27.65
C ASN A 173 2.56 -0.40 -28.13
N PRO A 174 2.04 -1.39 -28.88
CA PRO A 174 2.80 -2.54 -29.37
C PRO A 174 4.11 -2.20 -30.09
N GLN A 175 4.10 -1.13 -30.88
CA GLN A 175 5.24 -0.73 -31.68
C GLN A 175 6.29 0.01 -30.82
N PHE A 176 5.86 0.86 -29.89
CA PHE A 176 6.78 1.45 -28.91
C PHE A 176 7.46 0.38 -28.07
N LEU A 177 6.71 -0.62 -27.58
CA LEU A 177 7.26 -1.72 -26.81
C LEU A 177 8.37 -2.44 -27.59
N LYS A 178 8.11 -2.83 -28.84
CA LYS A 178 9.13 -3.47 -29.69
C LYS A 178 10.31 -2.56 -29.97
N MET A 179 10.07 -1.29 -30.28
CA MET A 179 11.12 -0.31 -30.55
C MET A 179 12.04 -0.08 -29.35
N PHE A 180 11.48 0.11 -28.15
CA PHE A 180 12.29 0.25 -26.94
C PHE A 180 13.01 -1.05 -26.60
N THR A 181 12.41 -2.21 -26.87
CA THR A 181 13.07 -3.51 -26.74
C THR A 181 14.29 -3.61 -27.67
N ASP A 182 14.13 -3.24 -28.95
CA ASP A 182 15.24 -3.23 -29.91
C ASP A 182 16.35 -2.25 -29.49
N ALA A 183 15.97 -1.03 -29.11
CA ALA A 183 16.92 -0.02 -28.65
C ALA A 183 17.68 -0.46 -27.40
N TYR A 184 16.99 -1.14 -26.48
CA TYR A 184 17.58 -1.73 -25.27
C TYR A 184 18.61 -2.82 -25.62
N LEU A 185 18.32 -3.66 -26.60
CA LEU A 185 19.26 -4.68 -27.08
C LEU A 185 20.47 -4.06 -27.79
N GLU A 186 20.24 -3.10 -28.68
CA GLU A 186 21.28 -2.39 -29.42
C GLU A 186 22.22 -1.59 -28.51
N SER A 187 21.71 -1.05 -27.40
CA SER A 187 22.50 -0.28 -26.43
C SER A 187 23.27 -1.15 -25.43
N GLY A 188 23.26 -2.47 -25.59
CA GLY A 188 23.89 -3.39 -24.65
C GLY A 188 23.17 -3.46 -23.30
N ARG A 189 21.84 -3.33 -23.30
CA ARG A 189 20.94 -3.43 -22.14
C ARG A 189 21.02 -2.28 -21.13
N CYS A 190 21.61 -1.16 -21.52
CA CYS A 190 21.70 0.05 -20.70
C CYS A 190 21.61 1.29 -21.59
N PHE A 191 20.76 2.25 -21.24
CA PHE A 191 20.68 3.53 -21.95
C PHE A 191 21.63 4.55 -21.32
N ALA A 192 22.23 5.40 -22.18
CA ALA A 192 23.21 6.39 -21.75
C ALA A 192 22.56 7.63 -21.13
N ASP A 193 21.69 8.30 -21.88
CA ASP A 193 21.05 9.56 -21.47
C ASP A 193 19.62 9.67 -22.03
N LYS A 194 18.78 10.44 -21.32
CA LYS A 194 17.35 10.57 -21.63
C LYS A 194 17.15 11.20 -23.01
N ARG A 195 17.94 12.21 -23.37
CA ARG A 195 17.86 12.90 -24.66
C ARG A 195 18.07 11.95 -25.85
N SER A 196 19.04 11.05 -25.79
CA SER A 196 19.37 10.11 -26.87
C SER A 196 18.20 9.15 -27.15
N ILE A 197 17.56 8.66 -26.09
CA ILE A 197 16.38 7.78 -26.19
C ILE A 197 15.21 8.52 -26.84
N PHE A 198 14.93 9.76 -26.41
CA PHE A 198 13.88 10.59 -27.01
C PHE A 198 14.16 10.94 -28.47
N ALA A 199 15.41 11.27 -28.81
CA ALA A 199 15.81 11.55 -30.19
C ALA A 199 15.56 10.35 -31.11
N LEU A 200 16.00 9.16 -30.69
CA LEU A 200 15.78 7.91 -31.42
C LEU A 200 14.29 7.57 -31.55
N ALA A 201 13.53 7.72 -30.46
CA ALA A 201 12.09 7.48 -30.45
C ALA A 201 11.37 8.40 -31.44
N VAL A 202 11.62 9.72 -31.38
CA VAL A 202 11.00 10.70 -32.30
C VAL A 202 11.37 10.42 -33.75
N GLU A 203 12.63 10.07 -34.02
CA GLU A 203 13.06 9.71 -35.38
C GLU A 203 12.32 8.47 -35.91
N ARG A 204 12.18 7.44 -35.08
CA ARG A 204 11.45 6.22 -35.42
C ARG A 204 9.96 6.47 -35.60
N LEU A 205 9.34 7.33 -34.79
CA LEU A 205 7.93 7.69 -34.93
C LEU A 205 7.61 8.48 -36.21
N ALA A 206 8.58 9.27 -36.66
CA ALA A 206 8.47 10.00 -37.93
C ALA A 206 8.71 9.11 -39.17
N LYS A 207 9.30 7.92 -39.00
CA LYS A 207 9.49 6.93 -40.08
C LYS A 207 8.21 6.11 -40.28
N GLU A 208 7.55 6.27 -41.42
CA GLU A 208 6.48 5.35 -41.82
C GLU A 208 7.09 3.99 -42.20
N VAL A 209 6.85 2.98 -41.36
CA VAL A 209 7.24 1.58 -41.60
C VAL A 209 6.18 0.93 -42.50
N ASN A 210 6.16 1.23 -43.80
CA ASN A 210 5.35 0.43 -44.71
C ASN A 210 6.03 0.25 -46.09
N PRO A 211 6.75 -0.87 -46.30
CA PRO A 211 7.53 -1.12 -47.53
C PRO A 211 6.66 -1.39 -48.77
N ASN A 212 5.35 -1.58 -48.63
CA ASN A 212 4.45 -1.97 -49.72
C ASN A 212 3.79 -0.78 -50.47
N PHE A 213 4.24 0.46 -50.25
CA PHE A 213 3.63 1.65 -50.85
C PHE A 213 4.41 2.27 -52.01
N PRO A 214 3.73 2.74 -53.07
CA PRO A 214 4.27 3.73 -53.99
C PRO A 214 4.45 5.06 -53.26
N LYS A 215 5.64 5.66 -53.33
CA LYS A 215 5.91 7.02 -52.81
C LYS A 215 4.92 8.01 -53.44
N ALA A 216 4.23 8.80 -52.62
CA ALA A 216 3.52 9.99 -53.09
C ALA A 216 4.48 10.90 -53.88
N SER A 217 3.98 11.61 -54.88
CA SER A 217 4.79 12.41 -55.83
C SER A 217 5.63 13.52 -55.17
N ILE A 218 5.31 13.91 -53.93
CA ILE A 218 6.10 14.80 -53.07
C ILE A 218 6.04 14.26 -51.63
N SER A 219 6.94 13.34 -51.26
CA SER A 219 7.02 12.84 -49.88
C SER A 219 7.98 13.67 -49.04
N LEU A 220 7.51 14.22 -47.91
CA LEU A 220 8.38 14.91 -46.95
C LEU A 220 9.43 13.97 -46.36
N SER A 221 10.63 14.49 -46.16
CA SER A 221 11.68 13.77 -45.44
C SER A 221 11.30 13.58 -43.97
N VAL A 222 11.88 12.57 -43.31
CA VAL A 222 11.68 12.32 -41.87
C VAL A 222 11.99 13.57 -41.05
N THR A 223 13.06 14.28 -41.39
CA THR A 223 13.46 15.53 -40.73
C THR A 223 12.42 16.64 -40.91
N GLN A 224 11.82 16.76 -42.09
CA GLN A 224 10.74 17.73 -42.34
C GLN A 224 9.47 17.37 -41.55
N LYS A 225 9.10 16.09 -41.51
CA LYS A 225 7.95 15.62 -40.72
C LYS A 225 8.12 15.93 -39.23
N ILE A 226 9.31 15.68 -38.67
CA ILE A 226 9.63 16.05 -37.28
C ILE A 226 9.54 17.56 -37.09
N SER A 227 10.14 18.34 -37.99
CA SER A 227 10.14 19.80 -37.88
C SER A 227 8.74 20.40 -37.88
N PHE A 228 7.86 19.97 -38.78
CA PHE A 228 6.47 20.44 -38.83
C PHE A 228 5.66 19.97 -37.63
N SER A 229 5.85 18.73 -37.18
CA SER A 229 5.17 18.22 -35.97
C SER A 229 5.61 18.99 -34.73
N ALA A 230 6.90 19.30 -34.61
CA ALA A 230 7.46 20.07 -33.50
C ALA A 230 6.94 21.52 -33.46
N GLU A 231 6.78 22.16 -34.62
CA GLU A 231 6.12 23.47 -34.72
C GLU A 231 4.67 23.42 -34.23
N VAL A 232 3.91 22.40 -34.66
CA VAL A 232 2.52 22.19 -34.22
C VAL A 232 2.46 21.98 -32.71
N TYR A 233 3.30 21.09 -32.15
CA TYR A 233 3.34 20.87 -30.70
C TYR A 233 3.68 22.12 -29.90
N ALA A 234 4.64 22.92 -30.37
CA ALA A 234 4.96 24.18 -29.71
C ALA A 234 3.75 25.12 -29.66
N LYS A 235 3.01 25.24 -30.78
CA LYS A 235 1.81 26.08 -30.86
C LYS A 235 0.68 25.56 -29.97
N LEU A 236 0.45 24.24 -29.94
CA LEU A 236 -0.56 23.61 -29.09
C LEU A 236 -0.26 23.77 -27.59
N LEU A 237 0.97 23.47 -27.18
CA LEU A 237 1.39 23.60 -25.78
C LEU A 237 1.28 25.04 -25.30
N LEU A 238 1.80 26.01 -26.07
CA LEU A 238 1.77 27.42 -25.69
C LEU A 238 0.35 27.98 -25.63
N SER A 239 -0.56 27.52 -26.48
CA SER A 239 -1.97 27.94 -26.49
C SER A 239 -2.85 27.22 -25.46
N GLY A 240 -2.36 26.11 -24.89
CA GLY A 240 -3.14 25.23 -24.02
C GLY A 240 -4.18 24.40 -24.78
N ALA A 241 -3.96 24.13 -26.07
CA ALA A 241 -4.82 23.28 -26.88
C ALA A 241 -4.42 21.80 -26.72
N GLU A 242 -5.40 20.90 -26.78
CA GLU A 242 -5.20 19.46 -26.62
C GLU A 242 -4.72 18.79 -27.92
N GLY A 243 -5.17 19.31 -29.06
CA GLY A 243 -4.95 18.68 -30.36
C GLY A 243 -5.26 19.58 -31.54
N VAL A 244 -5.41 18.98 -32.72
CA VAL A 244 -5.77 19.65 -33.96
C VAL A 244 -7.02 19.02 -34.57
N SER A 245 -7.76 19.82 -35.32
CA SER A 245 -8.88 19.38 -36.16
C SER A 245 -8.46 19.37 -37.64
N THR A 246 -8.93 18.39 -38.41
CA THR A 246 -8.74 18.37 -39.86
C THR A 246 -9.73 19.26 -40.61
N ILE A 247 -10.93 19.47 -40.04
CA ILE A 247 -12.02 20.26 -40.62
C ILE A 247 -12.42 21.44 -39.71
N ASP A 248 -12.94 22.51 -40.31
CA ASP A 248 -13.39 23.70 -39.57
C ASP A 248 -14.66 23.46 -38.75
N ALA A 249 -15.51 22.51 -39.17
CA ALA A 249 -16.79 22.24 -38.49
C ALA A 249 -16.61 21.68 -37.07
N THR A 250 -15.52 20.98 -36.80
CA THR A 250 -15.15 20.43 -35.48
C THR A 250 -14.08 21.25 -34.79
N ALA A 251 -13.60 22.33 -35.42
CA ALA A 251 -12.56 23.19 -34.87
C ALA A 251 -13.10 24.03 -33.72
N ASN A 252 -12.32 24.12 -32.65
CA ASN A 252 -12.60 24.99 -31.52
C ASN A 252 -11.29 25.44 -30.86
N ARG A 253 -11.36 26.13 -29.73
CA ARG A 253 -10.17 26.60 -29.00
C ARG A 253 -9.22 25.46 -28.60
N MET A 254 -9.74 24.30 -28.23
CA MET A 254 -8.96 23.14 -27.79
C MET A 254 -8.45 22.29 -28.97
N TYR A 255 -9.11 22.39 -30.13
CA TYR A 255 -8.80 21.67 -31.36
C TYR A 255 -8.80 22.64 -32.55
N PRO A 256 -7.82 23.55 -32.68
CA PRO A 256 -7.70 24.43 -33.84
C PRO A 256 -7.49 23.64 -35.14
N THR A 257 -7.91 24.21 -36.28
CA THR A 257 -7.65 23.60 -37.59
C THR A 257 -6.15 23.56 -37.87
N LEU A 258 -5.65 22.41 -38.33
CA LEU A 258 -4.21 22.23 -38.59
C LEU A 258 -3.63 23.28 -39.56
N SER A 259 -4.40 23.67 -40.57
CA SER A 259 -3.99 24.69 -41.55
C SER A 259 -3.76 26.07 -40.91
N ALA A 260 -4.54 26.43 -39.89
CA ALA A 260 -4.40 27.69 -39.16
C ALA A 260 -3.11 27.77 -38.33
N LEU A 261 -2.48 26.62 -38.06
CA LEU A 261 -1.23 26.55 -37.32
C LEU A 261 0.00 26.78 -38.19
N PHE A 262 -0.10 26.87 -39.53
CA PHE A 262 1.05 27.15 -40.39
C PHE A 262 1.02 28.58 -40.94
N SER A 263 2.18 29.22 -41.04
CA SER A 263 2.31 30.60 -41.52
C SER A 263 2.22 30.74 -43.05
N GLY A 264 1.90 29.67 -43.79
CA GLY A 264 1.86 29.63 -45.27
C GLY A 264 0.80 28.68 -45.84
N ASN A 265 0.57 28.78 -47.16
CA ASN A 265 -0.53 28.10 -47.89
C ASN A 265 -0.45 26.56 -47.99
N THR A 266 0.55 25.91 -47.40
CA THR A 266 0.74 24.44 -47.47
C THR A 266 0.55 23.84 -46.08
N ALA A 267 -0.70 23.57 -45.72
CA ALA A 267 -1.01 22.76 -44.57
C ALA A 267 -0.45 21.34 -44.77
N CYS A 268 0.49 20.95 -43.91
CA CYS A 268 1.17 19.68 -44.02
C CYS A 268 0.38 18.56 -43.33
N TYR A 269 -0.73 18.12 -43.93
CA TYR A 269 -1.54 17.02 -43.39
C TYR A 269 -0.77 15.69 -43.31
N ASP A 270 0.31 15.52 -44.09
CA ASP A 270 1.20 14.35 -44.05
C ASP A 270 1.84 14.10 -42.67
N ILE A 271 1.88 15.08 -41.75
CA ILE A 271 2.39 14.82 -40.38
C ILE A 271 1.43 13.95 -39.57
N LEU A 272 0.11 14.02 -39.82
CA LEU A 272 -0.90 13.22 -39.13
C LEU A 272 -0.80 11.74 -39.51
N SER A 273 -0.10 11.43 -40.60
CA SER A 273 0.17 10.06 -41.03
C SER A 273 1.32 9.40 -40.23
N THR A 274 2.08 10.18 -39.46
CA THR A 274 3.16 9.69 -38.59
C THR A 274 2.63 9.15 -37.26
N GLN A 275 3.49 8.46 -36.52
CA GLN A 275 3.19 7.97 -35.17
C GLN A 275 3.41 9.01 -34.07
N LEU A 276 3.70 10.26 -34.47
CA LEU A 276 3.80 11.37 -33.52
C LEU A 276 2.40 11.81 -33.05
N PHE A 277 1.35 11.53 -33.83
CA PHE A 277 -0.03 11.89 -33.50
C PHE A 277 -0.89 10.65 -33.24
N LYS A 278 -1.86 10.81 -32.34
CA LYS A 278 -2.90 9.82 -32.07
C LYS A 278 -4.31 10.40 -32.30
N PRO A 279 -5.32 9.56 -32.51
CA PRO A 279 -6.72 10.02 -32.63
C PRO A 279 -7.21 10.70 -31.35
N GLY A 280 -8.02 11.75 -31.50
CA GLY A 280 -8.75 12.39 -30.41
C GLY A 280 -10.13 11.77 -30.19
N ASP A 281 -10.96 12.44 -29.38
CA ASP A 281 -12.29 11.94 -29.00
C ASP A 281 -13.26 11.88 -30.17
N LYS A 282 -13.13 12.79 -31.14
CA LYS A 282 -13.92 12.80 -32.38
C LYS A 282 -13.10 12.30 -33.56
N GLU A 283 -13.79 11.82 -34.59
CA GLU A 283 -13.20 11.26 -35.81
C GLU A 283 -12.18 12.21 -36.47
N ASP A 284 -12.48 13.51 -36.52
CA ASP A 284 -11.66 14.55 -37.18
C ASP A 284 -10.61 15.21 -36.27
N GLN A 285 -10.40 14.68 -35.07
CA GLN A 285 -9.49 15.25 -34.07
C GLN A 285 -8.23 14.39 -33.90
N HIS A 286 -7.10 15.07 -33.68
CA HIS A 286 -5.80 14.44 -33.44
C HIS A 286 -5.07 15.08 -32.28
N CYS A 287 -4.53 14.27 -31.40
CA CYS A 287 -3.72 14.72 -30.27
C CYS A 287 -2.26 14.29 -30.50
N SER A 288 -1.33 14.88 -29.73
CA SER A 288 0.02 14.31 -29.64
C SER A 288 -0.04 12.88 -29.09
N VAL A 289 0.85 12.01 -29.54
CA VAL A 289 0.94 10.62 -29.08
C VAL A 289 1.06 10.57 -27.55
N HIS A 290 1.91 11.45 -27.01
CA HIS A 290 2.05 11.65 -25.58
C HIS A 290 2.58 13.05 -25.27
N LYS A 291 2.16 13.62 -24.14
CA LYS A 291 2.56 14.97 -23.70
C LYS A 291 4.09 15.15 -23.64
N ILE A 292 4.80 14.20 -23.03
CA ILE A 292 6.28 14.25 -22.91
C ILE A 292 7.00 14.30 -24.28
N VAL A 293 6.43 13.66 -25.32
CA VAL A 293 6.97 13.67 -26.68
C VAL A 293 6.73 15.03 -27.33
N ALA A 294 5.54 15.60 -27.11
CA ALA A 294 5.21 16.95 -27.56
C ALA A 294 6.12 18.00 -26.91
N GLU A 295 6.35 17.90 -25.60
CA GLU A 295 7.23 18.82 -24.85
C GLU A 295 8.67 18.76 -25.35
N TYR A 296 9.22 17.56 -25.56
CA TYR A 296 10.57 17.39 -26.12
C TYR A 296 10.69 18.02 -27.52
N CYS A 297 9.75 17.69 -28.42
CA CYS A 297 9.76 18.22 -29.79
C CYS A 297 9.59 19.74 -29.81
N ALA A 298 8.64 20.27 -29.05
CA ALA A 298 8.37 21.70 -28.93
C ALA A 298 9.56 22.47 -28.36
N ALA A 299 10.23 21.92 -27.33
CA ALA A 299 11.46 22.49 -26.79
C ALA A 299 12.56 22.56 -27.85
N GLY A 300 12.76 21.49 -28.61
CA GLY A 300 13.72 21.46 -29.71
C GLY A 300 13.42 22.49 -30.79
N TYR A 301 12.15 22.68 -31.15
CA TYR A 301 11.72 23.71 -32.09
C TYR A 301 12.02 25.12 -31.57
N LEU A 302 11.64 25.43 -30.33
CA LEU A 302 11.86 26.76 -29.74
C LEU A 302 13.34 27.07 -29.56
N VAL A 303 14.11 26.13 -29.00
CA VAL A 303 15.55 26.30 -28.78
C VAL A 303 16.29 26.53 -30.09
N LYS A 304 15.96 25.78 -31.15
CA LYS A 304 16.61 25.94 -32.46
C LYS A 304 16.38 27.34 -33.05
N ARG A 305 15.18 27.90 -32.87
CA ARG A 305 14.86 29.27 -33.29
C ARG A 305 15.53 30.32 -32.41
N ILE A 306 15.56 30.12 -31.09
CA ILE A 306 16.25 31.01 -30.14
C ILE A 306 17.76 31.05 -30.38
N ALA A 307 18.35 29.94 -30.81
CA ALA A 307 19.77 29.86 -31.11
C ALA A 307 20.14 30.50 -32.47
N ASP A 308 19.17 30.74 -33.36
CA ASP A 308 19.40 31.38 -34.65
C ASP A 308 19.40 32.92 -34.47
N PRO A 309 20.55 33.60 -34.64
CA PRO A 309 20.63 35.05 -34.47
C PRO A 309 19.82 35.84 -35.52
N ALA A 310 19.42 35.20 -36.64
CA ALA A 310 18.59 35.83 -37.67
C ALA A 310 17.08 35.72 -37.37
N ASP A 311 16.66 34.84 -36.44
CA ASP A 311 15.26 34.72 -36.06
C ASP A 311 14.86 35.84 -35.08
N VAL A 312 13.62 36.30 -35.21
CA VAL A 312 13.06 37.34 -34.34
C VAL A 312 12.68 36.76 -32.97
N LEU A 313 12.51 35.45 -32.86
CA LEU A 313 12.11 34.76 -31.63
C LEU A 313 13.30 34.56 -30.69
N THR A 314 13.30 35.26 -29.56
CA THR A 314 14.30 35.14 -28.50
C THR A 314 13.70 34.48 -27.25
N LEU A 315 14.54 33.97 -26.34
CA LEU A 315 14.07 33.41 -25.06
C LEU A 315 13.22 34.43 -24.29
N THR A 316 13.64 35.69 -24.25
CA THR A 316 12.92 36.79 -23.61
C THR A 316 11.52 37.05 -24.18
N LYS A 317 11.25 36.65 -25.43
CA LYS A 317 9.91 36.72 -26.04
C LYS A 317 9.06 35.48 -25.75
N CYS A 318 9.69 34.33 -25.52
CA CYS A 318 8.99 33.10 -25.14
C CYS A 318 8.55 33.12 -23.67
N LEU A 319 9.40 33.64 -22.77
CA LEU A 319 9.17 33.59 -21.32
C LEU A 319 7.84 34.22 -20.86
N PRO A 320 7.34 35.36 -21.40
CA PRO A 320 6.04 35.90 -20.99
C PRO A 320 4.85 34.95 -21.22
N VAL A 321 4.96 34.01 -22.16
CA VAL A 321 3.91 33.00 -22.44
C VAL A 321 4.10 31.76 -21.57
N ILE A 322 5.36 31.35 -21.36
CA ILE A 322 5.71 30.13 -20.60
C ILE A 322 5.60 30.36 -19.09
N ALA A 323 6.09 31.51 -18.64
CA ALA A 323 6.21 31.91 -17.25
C ALA A 323 5.76 33.38 -17.07
N PRO A 324 4.46 33.67 -17.24
CA PRO A 324 3.93 34.99 -16.98
C PRO A 324 4.27 35.41 -15.54
N ASN A 325 4.74 36.66 -15.37
CA ASN A 325 5.19 37.21 -14.08
C ASN A 325 6.35 36.45 -13.41
N GLY A 326 7.13 35.67 -14.16
CA GLY A 326 8.27 34.93 -13.61
C GLY A 326 7.89 33.63 -12.89
N ALA A 327 6.63 33.19 -12.97
CA ALA A 327 6.18 31.91 -12.46
C ALA A 327 5.80 30.99 -13.62
N VAL A 328 6.44 29.81 -13.71
CA VAL A 328 6.21 28.86 -14.80
C VAL A 328 4.82 28.24 -14.68
N ARG A 329 4.07 28.21 -15.79
CA ARG A 329 2.82 27.46 -15.86
C ARG A 329 3.10 25.98 -15.64
N ASP A 330 2.42 25.34 -14.69
CA ASP A 330 2.66 23.93 -14.34
C ASP A 330 2.59 22.99 -15.55
N GLU A 331 1.65 23.25 -16.47
CA GLU A 331 1.48 22.50 -17.71
C GLU A 331 2.69 22.54 -18.65
N LEU A 332 3.54 23.57 -18.53
CA LEU A 332 4.69 23.85 -19.39
C LEU A 332 6.03 23.58 -18.70
N ARG A 333 6.04 23.10 -17.44
CA ARG A 333 7.28 22.75 -16.74
C ARG A 333 8.08 21.66 -17.47
N GLY A 334 7.40 20.73 -18.16
CA GLY A 334 8.06 19.72 -18.99
C GLY A 334 8.71 20.30 -20.24
N LEU A 335 8.03 21.22 -20.93
CA LEU A 335 8.61 22.00 -22.04
C LEU A 335 9.87 22.74 -21.56
N LEU A 336 9.78 23.43 -20.43
CA LEU A 336 10.87 24.23 -19.88
C LEU A 336 12.10 23.35 -19.51
N GLY A 337 11.87 22.20 -18.86
CA GLY A 337 12.93 21.25 -18.54
C GLY A 337 13.66 20.73 -19.78
N TRP A 338 12.93 20.45 -20.87
CA TRP A 338 13.55 20.07 -22.14
C TRP A 338 14.26 21.23 -22.85
N MET A 339 13.76 22.45 -22.73
CA MET A 339 14.44 23.64 -23.28
C MET A 339 15.81 23.85 -22.60
N ALA A 340 15.92 23.60 -21.30
CA ALA A 340 17.22 23.60 -20.62
C ALA A 340 18.13 22.47 -21.15
N ALA A 341 17.63 21.24 -21.27
CA ALA A 341 18.43 20.11 -21.74
C ALA A 341 18.93 20.25 -23.20
N LEU A 342 18.16 20.91 -24.07
CA LEU A 342 18.50 21.10 -25.49
C LEU A 342 19.20 22.44 -25.77
N GLY A 343 19.08 23.40 -24.86
CA GLY A 343 19.57 24.77 -25.00
C GLY A 343 21.08 24.91 -24.83
N ASN A 344 21.60 26.05 -25.31
CA ASN A 344 22.96 26.47 -24.99
C ASN A 344 23.06 26.96 -23.54
N LYS A 345 24.28 27.21 -23.05
CA LYS A 345 24.55 27.72 -21.71
C LYS A 345 23.65 28.89 -21.26
N SER A 346 23.46 29.89 -22.13
CA SER A 346 22.65 31.06 -21.78
C SER A 346 21.19 30.69 -21.55
N VAL A 347 20.63 29.82 -22.39
CA VAL A 347 19.26 29.30 -22.22
C VAL A 347 19.16 28.45 -20.96
N GLN A 348 20.14 27.58 -20.71
CA GLN A 348 20.21 26.75 -19.51
C GLN A 348 20.18 27.61 -18.24
N GLU A 349 21.10 28.57 -18.13
CA GLU A 349 21.23 29.39 -16.92
C GLU A 349 19.97 30.24 -16.68
N SER A 350 19.42 30.90 -17.70
CA SER A 350 18.17 31.68 -17.56
C SER A 350 16.96 30.84 -17.17
N ILE A 351 16.86 29.59 -17.65
CA ILE A 351 15.77 28.69 -17.28
C ILE A 351 15.95 28.15 -15.85
N ILE A 352 17.18 27.84 -15.45
CA ILE A 352 17.47 27.37 -14.08
C ILE A 352 17.15 28.47 -13.06
N GLU A 353 17.43 29.73 -13.37
CA GLU A 353 17.06 30.87 -12.52
C GLU A 353 15.55 31.04 -12.37
N LEU A 354 14.79 30.62 -13.37
CA LEU A 354 13.35 30.72 -13.38
C LEU A 354 12.68 29.58 -12.60
N ASP A 355 13.10 28.33 -12.86
CA ASP A 355 12.56 27.14 -12.19
C ASP A 355 13.56 25.99 -12.24
N ALA A 356 14.48 25.97 -11.27
CA ALA A 356 15.48 24.92 -11.11
C ALA A 356 14.83 23.53 -10.88
N TYR A 357 13.71 23.46 -10.16
CA TYR A 357 13.06 22.19 -9.88
C TYR A 357 12.49 21.55 -11.15
N ALA A 358 11.85 22.33 -12.03
CA ALA A 358 11.35 21.84 -13.31
C ALA A 358 12.46 21.29 -14.22
N VAL A 359 13.64 21.92 -14.23
CA VAL A 359 14.82 21.44 -14.99
C VAL A 359 15.26 20.07 -14.50
N LEU A 360 15.33 19.88 -13.18
CA LEU A 360 15.69 18.60 -12.57
C LEU A 360 14.64 17.52 -12.81
N ALA A 361 13.36 17.84 -12.56
CA ALA A 361 12.28 16.88 -12.52
C ALA A 361 11.84 16.40 -13.91
N ASN A 362 11.75 17.30 -14.89
CA ASN A 362 11.15 17.00 -16.19
C ASN A 362 12.17 16.92 -17.34
N GLY A 363 13.30 17.61 -17.22
CA GLY A 363 14.33 17.67 -18.26
C GLY A 363 15.28 16.47 -18.28
N ASP A 364 16.47 16.72 -18.82
CA ASP A 364 17.63 15.83 -18.76
C ASP A 364 18.84 16.61 -18.21
N PRO A 365 19.06 16.59 -16.88
CA PRO A 365 20.14 17.33 -16.24
C PRO A 365 21.55 16.90 -16.68
N SER A 366 21.70 15.72 -17.29
CA SER A 366 22.99 15.24 -17.80
C SER A 366 23.55 16.12 -18.91
N GLN A 367 22.67 16.78 -19.67
CA GLN A 367 23.00 17.63 -20.83
C GLN A 367 23.44 19.04 -20.45
N LEU A 368 23.32 19.41 -19.16
CA LEU A 368 23.69 20.74 -18.69
C LEU A 368 25.21 20.94 -18.72
N GLU A 369 25.64 22.15 -19.07
CA GLU A 369 27.04 22.53 -18.97
C GLU A 369 27.49 22.57 -17.51
N ARG A 370 28.81 22.47 -17.31
CA ARG A 370 29.44 22.48 -15.99
C ARG A 370 28.97 23.65 -15.11
N SER A 371 28.94 24.88 -15.61
CA SER A 371 28.48 26.02 -14.81
C SER A 371 26.98 25.95 -14.50
N SER A 372 26.18 25.46 -15.45
CA SER A 372 24.74 25.32 -15.29
C SER A 372 24.37 24.23 -14.27
N LYS A 373 25.11 23.11 -14.21
CA LYS A 373 24.92 22.10 -13.15
C LYS A 373 25.16 22.67 -11.75
N ARG A 374 26.20 23.49 -11.60
CA ARG A 374 26.51 24.18 -10.33
C ARG A 374 25.43 25.19 -9.96
N LEU A 375 24.97 25.97 -10.94
CA LEU A 375 23.88 26.91 -10.76
C LEU A 375 22.59 26.19 -10.34
N LEU A 376 22.29 25.03 -10.94
CA LEU A 376 21.12 24.23 -10.59
C LEU A 376 21.13 23.84 -9.10
N LEU A 377 22.26 23.31 -8.60
CA LEU A 377 22.40 22.97 -7.18
C LEU A 377 22.27 24.19 -6.27
N SER A 378 22.88 25.32 -6.65
CA SER A 378 22.78 26.57 -5.90
C SER A 378 21.32 27.06 -5.81
N ARG A 379 20.59 27.03 -6.92
CA ARG A 379 19.18 27.45 -6.96
C ARG A 379 18.26 26.49 -6.22
N LEU A 380 18.50 25.18 -6.27
CA LEU A 380 17.77 24.21 -5.45
C LEU A 380 17.97 24.45 -3.95
N LYS A 381 19.18 24.86 -3.54
CA LYS A 381 19.46 25.26 -2.15
C LYS A 381 18.70 26.53 -1.76
N GLU A 382 18.62 27.51 -2.64
CA GLU A 382 17.82 28.73 -2.41
C GLU A 382 16.32 28.40 -2.31
N ILE A 383 15.83 27.48 -3.14
CA ILE A 383 14.44 27.00 -3.09
C ILE A 383 14.16 26.33 -1.75
N GLU A 384 15.02 25.43 -1.28
CA GLU A 384 14.86 24.78 0.04
C GLU A 384 14.88 25.82 1.18
N ALA A 385 15.73 26.85 1.09
CA ALA A 385 15.77 27.90 2.10
C ALA A 385 14.47 28.73 2.17
N ALA A 386 13.75 28.87 1.05
CA ALA A 386 12.46 29.55 0.99
C ALA A 386 11.28 28.62 1.32
N ASP A 387 11.32 27.38 0.84
CA ASP A 387 10.34 26.32 1.06
C ASP A 387 11.07 24.98 1.30
N PRO A 388 11.32 24.61 2.57
CA PRO A 388 11.97 23.36 2.92
C PRO A 388 11.24 22.11 2.38
N TYR A 389 9.94 22.24 2.05
CA TYR A 389 9.07 21.17 1.62
C TYR A 389 8.68 21.27 0.14
N PHE A 390 9.48 21.93 -0.69
CA PHE A 390 9.19 22.18 -2.11
C PHE A 390 8.80 20.95 -2.95
N ARG A 391 9.15 19.72 -2.52
CA ARG A 391 8.74 18.44 -3.14
C ARG A 391 7.43 17.83 -2.62
N ARG A 392 6.69 18.46 -1.69
CA ARG A 392 5.53 17.83 -1.01
C ARG A 392 4.50 17.20 -1.97
N SER A 393 4.23 17.80 -3.12
CA SER A 393 3.28 17.28 -4.12
C SER A 393 3.86 16.16 -5.01
N ASP A 394 5.18 15.99 -5.01
CA ASP A 394 5.94 15.11 -5.90
C ASP A 394 6.79 14.07 -5.13
N PHE A 395 6.52 13.86 -3.84
CA PHE A 395 7.34 12.98 -3.00
C PHE A 395 7.37 11.53 -3.50
N TRP A 396 6.31 11.10 -4.19
CA TRP A 396 6.17 9.79 -4.81
C TRP A 396 6.90 9.67 -6.16
N ARG A 397 7.27 10.80 -6.77
CA ARG A 397 7.82 10.88 -8.14
C ARG A 397 9.32 10.64 -8.12
N ARG A 398 9.76 9.60 -8.83
CA ARG A 398 11.19 9.30 -9.05
C ARG A 398 11.72 10.06 -10.24
N PHE A 399 12.93 10.60 -10.11
CA PHE A 399 13.60 11.36 -11.16
C PHE A 399 14.86 10.65 -11.65
N SER A 400 15.18 10.81 -12.93
CA SER A 400 16.43 10.33 -13.50
C SER A 400 17.50 11.40 -13.38
N ALA A 401 18.62 11.08 -12.72
CA ALA A 401 19.83 11.90 -12.70
C ALA A 401 21.05 11.16 -13.30
N ALA A 402 20.80 10.14 -14.13
CA ALA A 402 21.86 9.42 -14.83
C ALA A 402 22.75 10.41 -15.60
N GLY A 403 24.07 10.43 -15.32
CA GLY A 403 25.02 11.35 -15.96
C GLY A 403 25.00 12.80 -15.43
N PHE A 404 24.14 13.14 -14.47
CA PHE A 404 24.15 14.46 -13.81
C PHE A 404 25.39 14.63 -12.93
N PHE A 405 25.63 13.65 -12.06
CA PHE A 405 26.74 13.64 -11.09
C PHE A 405 28.08 13.41 -11.80
N THR A 406 28.78 14.49 -12.15
CA THR A 406 30.16 14.45 -12.66
C THR A 406 31.15 14.79 -11.54
N GLN A 407 32.44 14.53 -11.76
CA GLN A 407 33.51 14.73 -10.75
C GLN A 407 33.45 16.10 -10.06
N ASP A 408 33.14 17.13 -10.82
CA ASP A 408 33.06 18.51 -10.39
C ASP A 408 31.79 18.85 -9.60
N VAL A 409 30.69 18.13 -9.84
CA VAL A 409 29.42 18.28 -9.13
C VAL A 409 29.50 17.61 -7.75
N VAL A 410 30.25 16.52 -7.63
CA VAL A 410 30.47 15.79 -6.37
C VAL A 410 31.00 16.70 -5.27
N GLU A 411 32.00 17.53 -5.58
CA GLU A 411 32.60 18.44 -4.60
C GLU A 411 31.60 19.50 -4.10
N GLU A 412 30.58 19.83 -4.90
CA GLU A 412 29.51 20.74 -4.47
C GLU A 412 28.41 20.05 -3.66
N ILE A 413 28.26 18.73 -3.81
CA ILE A 413 27.26 17.95 -3.10
C ILE A 413 27.70 17.60 -1.68
N LYS A 414 28.99 17.34 -1.45
CA LYS A 414 29.54 17.05 -0.12
C LYS A 414 29.02 17.98 0.98
N PRO A 415 29.10 19.33 0.85
CA PRO A 415 28.56 20.21 1.88
C PRO A 415 27.04 20.11 2.02
N LEU A 416 26.29 19.86 0.93
CA LEU A 416 24.83 19.71 0.97
C LEU A 416 24.40 18.44 1.72
N LEU A 417 25.18 17.36 1.61
CA LEU A 417 24.95 16.13 2.36
C LEU A 417 25.26 16.29 3.86
N MET A 418 26.32 17.04 4.19
CA MET A 418 26.78 17.21 5.57
C MET A 418 26.03 18.31 6.33
N MET A 419 25.21 19.13 5.67
CA MET A 419 24.34 20.08 6.34
C MET A 419 23.21 19.33 7.05
N SER A 420 23.08 19.56 8.36
CA SER A 420 21.90 19.10 9.13
C SER A 420 20.72 20.01 8.79
N SER A 421 19.96 19.68 7.76
CA SER A 421 18.69 20.31 7.43
C SER A 421 17.55 19.30 7.43
N GLU A 422 16.40 19.70 7.97
CA GLU A 422 15.14 18.93 7.92
C GLU A 422 14.42 19.08 6.56
N GLY A 423 15.06 19.70 5.57
CA GLY A 423 14.47 19.99 4.26
C GLY A 423 14.57 18.83 3.25
N HIS A 424 13.81 18.94 2.16
CA HIS A 424 13.69 17.91 1.12
C HIS A 424 14.92 17.76 0.20
N LEU A 425 15.86 18.71 0.17
CA LEU A 425 16.96 18.69 -0.80
C LEU A 425 17.94 17.54 -0.53
N ARG A 426 18.30 17.32 0.74
CA ARG A 426 19.23 16.24 1.12
C ARG A 426 18.67 14.87 0.74
N GLY A 427 17.39 14.64 1.04
CA GLY A 427 16.68 13.41 0.65
C GLY A 427 16.60 13.24 -0.87
N LEU A 428 16.26 14.30 -1.60
CA LEU A 428 16.26 14.30 -3.08
C LEU A 428 17.63 13.94 -3.67
N ILE A 429 18.72 14.54 -3.15
CA ILE A 429 20.07 14.25 -3.64
C ILE A 429 20.42 12.78 -3.40
N LEU A 430 20.13 12.23 -2.22
CA LEU A 430 20.38 10.82 -1.93
C LEU A 430 19.52 9.88 -2.79
N GLU A 431 18.26 10.25 -3.06
CA GLU A 431 17.39 9.50 -3.96
C GLU A 431 17.98 9.43 -5.38
N LEU A 432 18.44 10.58 -5.88
CA LEU A 432 19.08 10.68 -7.20
C LEU A 432 20.44 9.96 -7.26
N LEU A 433 21.18 9.93 -6.16
CA LEU A 433 22.45 9.24 -6.04
C LEU A 433 22.31 7.72 -5.93
N ALA A 434 21.12 7.20 -5.58
CA ALA A 434 20.93 5.78 -5.30
C ALA A 434 21.61 4.89 -6.34
N ASP A 435 21.35 5.11 -7.64
CA ASP A 435 21.88 4.30 -8.74
C ASP A 435 23.07 4.96 -9.47
N SER A 436 23.75 5.91 -8.82
CA SER A 436 24.86 6.66 -9.40
C SER A 436 26.20 5.92 -9.24
N PRO A 437 27.01 5.77 -10.31
CA PRO A 437 28.34 5.16 -10.22
C PRO A 437 29.35 6.03 -9.48
N VAL A 438 28.95 7.21 -8.98
CA VAL A 438 29.84 8.18 -8.33
C VAL A 438 29.85 8.02 -6.81
N ASN A 439 29.00 7.14 -6.27
CA ASN A 439 28.85 6.91 -4.82
C ASN A 439 30.18 6.52 -4.16
N PHE A 440 31.11 5.85 -4.86
CA PHE A 440 32.44 5.51 -4.32
C PHE A 440 33.25 6.73 -3.85
N LYS A 441 33.00 7.93 -4.41
CA LYS A 441 33.69 9.17 -4.02
C LYS A 441 33.04 9.87 -2.82
N LEU A 442 31.80 9.52 -2.52
CA LEU A 442 31.01 10.05 -1.42
C LEU A 442 30.91 9.04 -0.26
N ALA A 443 31.63 7.92 -0.34
CA ALA A 443 31.56 6.85 0.65
C ALA A 443 31.79 7.33 2.09
N PRO A 444 32.76 8.23 2.39
CA PRO A 444 32.93 8.76 3.75
C PRO A 444 31.72 9.55 4.25
N GLU A 445 31.18 10.46 3.44
CA GLU A 445 30.03 11.29 3.79
C GLU A 445 28.75 10.45 3.94
N LEU A 446 28.53 9.49 3.03
CA LEU A 446 27.41 8.55 3.10
C LEU A 446 27.50 7.68 4.36
N SER A 447 28.71 7.19 4.70
CA SER A 447 28.95 6.40 5.90
C SER A 447 28.60 7.16 7.18
N LEU A 448 29.03 8.43 7.28
CA LEU A 448 28.69 9.30 8.40
C LEU A 448 27.18 9.49 8.55
N LEU A 449 26.45 9.67 7.45
CA LEU A 449 25.00 9.89 7.48
C LEU A 449 24.23 8.68 7.99
N TYR A 450 24.53 7.48 7.47
CA TYR A 450 23.72 6.32 7.83
C TYR A 450 24.10 5.73 9.21
N LEU A 451 25.34 5.96 9.69
CA LEU A 451 25.79 5.57 11.04
C LEU A 451 25.37 6.55 12.14
N ASN A 452 24.92 7.76 11.79
CA ASN A 452 24.50 8.76 12.77
C ASN A 452 23.11 8.46 13.33
N SER A 453 23.02 8.22 14.64
CA SER A 453 21.77 7.89 15.33
C SER A 453 20.78 9.06 15.44
N ASN A 454 21.24 10.30 15.27
CA ASN A 454 20.40 11.50 15.33
C ASN A 454 19.74 11.84 13.99
N GLU A 455 20.08 11.12 12.91
CA GLU A 455 19.49 11.36 11.59
C GLU A 455 18.14 10.66 11.43
N SER A 456 17.31 11.21 10.55
CA SER A 456 16.01 10.63 10.25
C SER A 456 16.12 9.27 9.55
N GLU A 457 15.13 8.40 9.79
CA GLU A 457 15.08 7.04 9.24
C GLU A 457 15.21 7.04 7.70
N SER A 458 14.53 7.96 7.02
CA SER A 458 14.53 8.08 5.56
C SER A 458 15.91 8.36 5.00
N ILE A 459 16.65 9.31 5.60
CA ILE A 459 17.99 9.70 5.18
C ILE A 459 18.97 8.54 5.40
N ARG A 460 18.93 7.90 6.57
CA ARG A 460 19.80 6.75 6.85
C ARG A 460 19.56 5.59 5.87
N LYS A 461 18.30 5.31 5.52
CA LYS A 461 17.94 4.29 4.52
C LYS A 461 18.41 4.64 3.11
N LEU A 462 18.22 5.88 2.67
CA LEU A 462 18.68 6.32 1.34
C LEU A 462 20.21 6.32 1.24
N ALA A 463 20.93 6.76 2.28
CA ALA A 463 22.38 6.71 2.33
C ALA A 463 22.90 5.26 2.30
N SER A 464 22.27 4.35 3.04
CA SER A 464 22.57 2.91 2.98
C SER A 464 22.37 2.35 1.56
N LYS A 465 21.27 2.70 0.88
CA LYS A 465 21.03 2.28 -0.51
C LYS A 465 22.13 2.78 -1.46
N CYS A 466 22.61 4.02 -1.30
CA CYS A 466 23.70 4.55 -2.10
C CYS A 466 25.01 3.77 -1.90
N LEU A 467 25.33 3.40 -0.65
CA LEU A 467 26.53 2.63 -0.33
C LEU A 467 26.46 1.19 -0.86
N LEU A 468 25.29 0.55 -0.82
CA LEU A 468 25.08 -0.82 -1.32
C LEU A 468 25.36 -0.95 -2.82
N ASN A 469 25.24 0.15 -3.56
CA ASN A 469 25.56 0.21 -4.99
C ASN A 469 27.05 0.50 -5.28
N ILE A 470 27.91 0.58 -4.26
CA ILE A 470 29.36 0.71 -4.45
C ILE A 470 29.99 -0.68 -4.49
N ASP A 471 30.61 -1.00 -5.63
CA ASP A 471 31.35 -2.26 -5.79
C ASP A 471 32.49 -2.38 -4.75
N ASN A 472 32.55 -3.53 -4.07
CA ASN A 472 33.58 -3.88 -3.08
C ASN A 472 33.65 -2.97 -1.83
N TYR A 473 32.56 -2.28 -1.46
CA TYR A 473 32.52 -1.56 -0.19
C TYR A 473 32.52 -2.54 1.01
N GLU A 474 33.37 -2.30 2.00
CA GLU A 474 33.51 -3.18 3.17
C GLU A 474 32.51 -2.82 4.29
N PHE A 475 31.40 -3.54 4.35
CA PHE A 475 30.35 -3.32 5.35
C PHE A 475 30.64 -3.92 6.74
N ALA A 476 31.77 -4.59 6.94
CA ALA A 476 32.01 -5.36 8.17
C ALA A 476 32.10 -4.49 9.44
N GLY A 477 32.88 -3.40 9.41
CA GLY A 477 33.00 -2.46 10.53
C GLY A 477 31.70 -1.68 10.78
N ASP A 478 31.09 -1.29 9.68
CA ASP A 478 29.82 -0.60 9.54
C ASP A 478 28.65 -1.34 10.21
N LEU A 479 28.50 -2.64 9.91
CA LEU A 479 27.51 -3.51 10.57
C LEU A 479 27.77 -3.63 12.07
N ALA A 480 29.03 -3.66 12.52
CA ALA A 480 29.33 -3.74 13.95
C ALA A 480 28.83 -2.49 14.71
N VAL A 481 28.94 -1.30 14.11
CA VAL A 481 28.42 -0.06 14.69
C VAL A 481 26.89 -0.07 14.75
N LEU A 482 26.22 -0.45 13.66
CA LEU A 482 24.74 -0.55 13.62
C LEU A 482 24.20 -1.55 14.64
N ILE A 483 24.82 -2.73 14.75
CA ILE A 483 24.41 -3.77 15.68
C ILE A 483 24.64 -3.33 17.13
N PHE A 484 25.71 -2.56 17.38
CA PHE A 484 25.97 -1.99 18.70
C PHE A 484 24.95 -0.90 19.09
N GLU A 485 24.51 -0.07 18.14
CA GLU A 485 23.45 0.92 18.37
C GLU A 485 22.12 0.24 18.79
N ALA A 486 21.79 -0.91 18.17
CA ALA A 486 20.65 -1.76 18.52
C ALA A 486 19.28 -1.06 18.52
N SER A 487 19.15 0.06 17.80
CA SER A 487 17.88 0.74 17.54
C SER A 487 17.06 0.01 16.48
N ASN A 488 15.75 0.29 16.41
CA ASN A 488 14.91 -0.31 15.38
C ASN A 488 15.41 0.02 13.96
N ILE A 489 15.78 1.28 13.73
CA ILE A 489 16.26 1.80 12.44
C ILE A 489 17.60 1.17 12.06
N SER A 490 18.57 1.14 12.98
CA SER A 490 19.91 0.58 12.71
C SER A 490 19.86 -0.91 12.40
N LEU A 491 18.99 -1.68 13.07
CA LEU A 491 18.82 -3.10 12.82
C LEU A 491 18.07 -3.39 11.51
N ASP A 492 17.12 -2.55 11.09
CA ASP A 492 16.50 -2.64 9.75
C ASP A 492 17.53 -2.38 8.66
N ILE A 493 18.37 -1.35 8.82
CA ILE A 493 19.47 -1.06 7.87
C ILE A 493 20.45 -2.24 7.81
N ALA A 494 20.89 -2.77 8.96
CA ALA A 494 21.77 -3.93 9.01
C ALA A 494 21.13 -5.16 8.34
N ALA A 495 19.83 -5.40 8.54
CA ALA A 495 19.11 -6.47 7.86
C ALA A 495 19.09 -6.30 6.34
N ASN A 496 18.86 -5.07 5.84
CA ASN A 496 18.92 -4.78 4.41
C ASN A 496 20.30 -5.04 3.81
N ILE A 497 21.38 -4.69 4.53
CA ILE A 497 22.74 -4.98 4.10
C ILE A 497 22.99 -6.49 4.01
N ILE A 498 22.55 -7.25 5.03
CA ILE A 498 22.68 -8.73 5.04
C ILE A 498 21.85 -9.35 3.90
N GLU A 499 20.66 -8.82 3.62
CA GLU A 499 19.79 -9.26 2.52
C GLU A 499 20.46 -9.09 1.15
N VAL A 500 21.06 -7.92 0.89
CA VAL A 500 21.71 -7.60 -0.39
C VAL A 500 23.03 -8.36 -0.58
N ILE A 501 23.88 -8.43 0.46
CA ILE A 501 25.12 -9.20 0.40
C ILE A 501 24.82 -10.70 0.27
N GLY A 502 23.66 -11.15 0.74
CA GLY A 502 23.26 -12.54 0.78
C GLY A 502 23.59 -13.17 2.13
N PRO A 503 22.59 -13.71 2.86
CA PRO A 503 22.79 -14.34 4.16
C PRO A 503 23.82 -15.49 4.16
N GLU A 504 23.93 -16.22 3.05
CA GLU A 504 24.87 -17.33 2.86
C GLU A 504 26.34 -16.91 2.98
N ASN A 505 26.65 -15.63 2.73
CA ASN A 505 28.00 -15.08 2.82
C ASN A 505 28.43 -14.75 4.25
N PHE A 506 27.50 -14.81 5.21
CA PHE A 506 27.78 -14.59 6.62
C PHE A 506 27.93 -15.91 7.36
N ASN A 507 28.84 -15.93 8.34
CA ASN A 507 28.93 -17.06 9.26
C ASN A 507 27.62 -17.19 10.06
N HIS A 508 27.07 -18.40 10.18
CA HIS A 508 25.89 -18.68 11.01
C HIS A 508 26.00 -18.09 12.43
N LYS A 509 27.19 -18.08 13.03
CA LYS A 509 27.43 -17.45 14.35
C LYS A 509 27.22 -15.93 14.36
N TYR A 510 27.54 -15.29 13.24
CA TYR A 510 27.34 -13.85 13.10
C TYR A 510 25.85 -13.52 12.99
N LEU A 511 25.13 -14.26 12.14
CA LEU A 511 23.68 -14.14 11.98
C LEU A 511 22.93 -14.47 13.28
N SER A 512 23.38 -15.49 14.03
CA SER A 512 22.80 -15.83 15.32
C SER A 512 23.00 -14.71 16.34
N GLY A 513 24.18 -14.09 16.37
CA GLY A 513 24.48 -12.89 17.16
C GLY A 513 23.58 -11.72 16.81
N PHE A 514 23.43 -11.42 15.52
CA PHE A 514 22.53 -10.37 15.02
C PHE A 514 21.07 -10.59 15.45
N LEU A 515 20.55 -11.80 15.24
CA LEU A 515 19.17 -12.15 15.63
C LEU A 515 18.95 -12.08 17.15
N ARG A 516 19.97 -12.38 17.96
CA ARG A 516 19.92 -12.20 19.42
C ARG A 516 19.81 -10.72 19.80
N VAL A 517 20.46 -9.81 19.07
CA VAL A 517 20.28 -8.37 19.27
C VAL A 517 18.88 -7.93 18.85
N CYS A 518 18.38 -8.39 17.70
CA CYS A 518 17.00 -8.13 17.25
C CYS A 518 15.94 -8.61 18.25
N ALA A 519 16.23 -9.66 19.02
CA ALA A 519 15.31 -10.16 20.05
C ALA A 519 14.98 -9.10 21.12
N ASN A 520 15.89 -8.14 21.37
CA ASN A 520 15.66 -7.07 22.34
C ASN A 520 14.64 -6.02 21.85
N LEU A 521 14.30 -6.00 20.56
CA LEU A 521 13.27 -5.11 20.02
C LEU A 521 11.85 -5.51 20.45
N TYR A 522 11.65 -6.71 20.99
CA TYR A 522 10.35 -7.18 21.45
C TYR A 522 10.11 -6.75 22.90
N PRO A 523 9.01 -6.03 23.18
CA PRO A 523 8.74 -5.49 24.50
C PRO A 523 8.42 -6.61 25.49
N GLY A 524 8.68 -6.33 26.76
CA GLY A 524 8.34 -7.25 27.85
C GLY A 524 6.84 -7.45 27.98
N HIS A 525 6.42 -8.54 28.62
CA HIS A 525 5.00 -8.86 28.83
C HIS A 525 4.22 -7.80 29.64
N LYS A 526 4.87 -6.79 30.24
CA LYS A 526 4.21 -5.71 30.98
C LYS A 526 4.02 -4.42 30.17
N GLU A 527 4.76 -4.24 29.09
CA GLU A 527 4.80 -3.01 28.27
C GLU A 527 3.79 -3.08 27.10
N GLN A 528 2.64 -3.72 27.33
CA GLN A 528 1.70 -4.22 26.32
C GLN A 528 0.97 -3.16 25.47
N LEU A 529 1.27 -1.86 25.64
CA LEU A 529 0.56 -0.76 24.99
C LEU A 529 1.22 -0.23 23.72
N GLU A 530 2.46 -0.61 23.39
CA GLU A 530 3.06 -0.24 22.10
C GLU A 530 2.50 -1.09 20.94
N ARG A 531 1.37 -0.64 20.38
CA ARG A 531 0.81 -1.13 19.11
C ARG A 531 1.47 -0.43 17.90
N VAL A 532 2.79 -0.29 17.86
CA VAL A 532 3.44 0.11 16.61
C VAL A 532 3.55 -1.12 15.71
N VAL A 533 2.53 -1.32 14.87
CA VAL A 533 2.49 -2.36 13.84
C VAL A 533 3.44 -1.95 12.72
N GLY A 534 4.40 -2.82 12.35
CA GLY A 534 5.25 -2.64 11.16
C GLY A 534 6.75 -2.46 11.42
N THR A 535 7.16 -1.87 12.55
CA THR A 535 8.59 -1.56 12.84
C THR A 535 9.49 -2.80 12.95
N ARG A 536 8.92 -3.99 13.17
CA ARG A 536 9.67 -5.25 13.30
C ARG A 536 9.52 -6.17 12.08
N TYR A 537 8.85 -5.69 11.02
CA TYR A 537 8.57 -6.50 9.83
C TYR A 537 9.85 -6.90 9.08
N PHE A 538 10.90 -6.07 9.12
CA PHE A 538 12.18 -6.36 8.48
C PHE A 538 12.79 -7.69 8.95
N ILE A 539 12.55 -8.11 10.20
CA ILE A 539 13.02 -9.40 10.73
C ILE A 539 12.39 -10.56 9.95
N LYS A 540 11.07 -10.48 9.69
CA LYS A 540 10.37 -11.49 8.88
C LYS A 540 10.81 -11.45 7.43
N ARG A 541 11.03 -10.26 6.86
CA ARG A 541 11.59 -10.10 5.50
C ARG A 541 12.94 -10.80 5.39
N LEU A 542 13.87 -10.53 6.30
CA LEU A 542 15.19 -11.17 6.31
C LEU A 542 15.11 -12.70 6.45
N ILE A 543 14.27 -13.21 7.35
CA ILE A 543 14.09 -14.66 7.53
C ILE A 543 13.58 -15.32 6.25
N SER A 544 12.75 -14.63 5.46
CA SER A 544 12.22 -15.17 4.20
C SER A 544 13.32 -15.44 3.15
N CYS A 545 14.46 -14.74 3.25
CA CYS A 545 15.62 -14.87 2.37
C CYS A 545 16.57 -16.01 2.76
N PHE A 546 16.40 -16.64 3.94
CA PHE A 546 17.26 -17.74 4.35
C PHE A 546 16.93 -19.05 3.63
N SER A 547 17.97 -19.77 3.21
CA SER A 547 17.82 -21.13 2.68
C SER A 547 17.45 -22.13 3.77
N LEU A 548 16.94 -23.30 3.36
CA LEU A 548 16.61 -24.39 4.28
C LEU A 548 17.82 -24.82 5.14
N HIS A 549 19.01 -24.83 4.55
CA HIS A 549 20.26 -25.19 5.24
C HIS A 549 20.62 -24.17 6.32
N THR A 550 20.60 -22.88 5.97
CA THR A 550 20.92 -21.77 6.88
C THR A 550 19.91 -21.70 8.03
N ILE A 551 18.62 -21.89 7.75
CA ILE A 551 17.58 -21.95 8.79
C ILE A 551 17.86 -23.09 9.79
N GLY A 552 18.18 -24.30 9.30
CA GLY A 552 18.48 -25.44 10.18
C GLY A 552 19.64 -25.16 11.15
N LEU A 553 20.75 -24.63 10.64
CA LEU A 553 21.92 -24.27 11.47
C LEU A 553 21.60 -23.18 12.50
N LEU A 554 20.87 -22.14 12.09
CA LEU A 554 20.49 -21.04 12.98
C LEU A 554 19.49 -21.47 14.03
N LEU A 555 18.52 -22.32 13.69
CA LEU A 555 17.59 -22.91 14.64
C LEU A 555 18.35 -23.73 15.68
N ASP A 556 19.29 -24.58 15.25
CA ASP A 556 20.15 -25.34 16.17
C ASP A 556 20.95 -24.42 17.10
N GLU A 557 21.53 -23.34 16.59
CA GLU A 557 22.37 -22.44 17.38
C GLU A 557 21.59 -21.52 18.33
N LEU A 558 20.46 -20.95 17.88
CA LEU A 558 19.65 -20.04 18.69
C LEU A 558 18.94 -20.76 19.84
N THR A 559 18.61 -22.04 19.64
CA THR A 559 17.88 -22.85 20.61
C THR A 559 18.81 -23.66 21.52
N ARG A 560 20.07 -23.88 21.11
CA ARG A 560 21.11 -24.49 21.94
C ARG A 560 21.35 -23.67 23.20
N ASN A 561 21.14 -24.30 24.36
CA ASN A 561 21.24 -23.67 25.68
C ASN A 561 20.29 -22.47 25.87
N LEU A 562 19.11 -22.49 25.26
CA LEU A 562 18.07 -21.50 25.56
C LEU A 562 17.43 -21.81 26.92
N TYR A 563 17.82 -21.09 27.97
CA TYR A 563 17.26 -21.24 29.31
C TYR A 563 16.90 -19.89 29.95
N CYS A 564 16.03 -19.93 30.95
CA CYS A 564 15.69 -18.78 31.78
C CYS A 564 16.84 -18.51 32.77
N HIS A 565 17.35 -17.27 32.82
CA HIS A 565 18.37 -16.86 33.77
C HIS A 565 17.83 -15.95 34.91
N CYS A 566 16.55 -15.57 34.88
CA CYS A 566 15.97 -14.67 35.88
C CYS A 566 15.39 -15.40 37.11
N GLY A 567 15.34 -16.75 37.09
CA GLY A 567 14.81 -17.56 38.20
C GLY A 567 13.30 -17.40 38.44
N LYS A 568 12.59 -16.67 37.56
CA LYS A 568 11.14 -16.50 37.61
C LYS A 568 10.43 -17.62 36.86
N GLU A 569 9.17 -17.82 37.23
CA GLU A 569 8.24 -18.70 36.53
C GLU A 569 8.06 -18.27 35.05
N SER A 570 7.70 -19.22 34.19
CA SER A 570 7.60 -19.00 32.73
C SER A 570 6.67 -17.84 32.34
N TYR A 571 5.58 -17.65 33.08
CA TYR A 571 4.59 -16.60 32.84
C TYR A 571 5.07 -15.19 33.21
N GLU A 572 6.07 -15.07 34.09
CA GLU A 572 6.70 -13.80 34.51
C GLU A 572 8.07 -13.56 33.84
N CYS A 573 8.50 -14.48 32.97
CA CYS A 573 9.83 -14.52 32.39
C CYS A 573 9.87 -13.90 30.97
N ASP A 574 10.56 -12.77 30.83
CA ASP A 574 10.82 -12.16 29.51
C ASP A 574 12.13 -12.62 28.85
N CYS A 575 12.99 -13.38 29.54
CA CYS A 575 14.33 -13.77 29.06
C CYS A 575 14.32 -14.45 27.68
N ARG A 576 13.23 -15.13 27.34
CA ARG A 576 13.09 -15.91 26.11
C ARG A 576 12.06 -15.32 25.15
N ASN A 577 11.36 -14.24 25.50
CA ASN A 577 10.20 -13.74 24.74
C ASN A 577 10.59 -13.33 23.31
N GLY A 578 11.54 -12.41 23.16
CA GLY A 578 11.96 -11.92 21.84
C GLY A 578 12.54 -13.01 20.94
N ILE A 579 13.44 -13.83 21.48
CA ILE A 579 14.06 -14.92 20.71
C ILE A 579 13.04 -16.00 20.33
N SER A 580 12.02 -16.23 21.15
CA SER A 580 10.94 -17.17 20.81
C SER A 580 10.12 -16.72 19.62
N LYS A 581 9.87 -15.40 19.48
CA LYS A 581 9.18 -14.84 18.30
C LYS A 581 9.99 -14.98 17.02
N ILE A 582 11.31 -14.76 17.10
CA ILE A 582 12.23 -14.95 15.98
C ILE A 582 12.31 -16.43 15.59
N VAL A 583 12.59 -17.31 16.54
CA VAL A 583 12.67 -18.76 16.31
C VAL A 583 11.34 -19.29 15.78
N GLY A 584 10.20 -18.87 16.33
CA GLY A 584 8.88 -19.25 15.81
C GLY A 584 8.69 -18.87 14.34
N SER A 585 9.10 -17.66 13.94
CA SER A 585 9.05 -17.22 12.54
C SER A 585 10.00 -18.02 11.64
N MET A 586 11.16 -18.43 12.14
CA MET A 586 12.10 -19.28 11.40
C MET A 586 11.58 -20.71 11.25
N VAL A 587 10.91 -21.26 12.27
CA VAL A 587 10.26 -22.57 12.21
C VAL A 587 9.09 -22.54 11.22
N ASP A 588 8.32 -21.45 11.16
CA ASP A 588 7.29 -21.25 10.14
C ASP A 588 7.90 -21.34 8.73
N ARG A 589 8.98 -20.60 8.49
CA ARG A 589 9.70 -20.64 7.20
C ARG A 589 10.28 -22.02 6.88
N TYR A 590 10.80 -22.73 7.89
CA TYR A 590 11.27 -24.10 7.73
C TYR A 590 10.16 -25.04 7.22
N PHE A 591 8.95 -24.94 7.79
CA PHE A 591 7.80 -25.73 7.36
C PHE A 591 7.24 -25.32 5.99
N GLU A 592 7.40 -24.06 5.57
CA GLU A 592 7.05 -23.63 4.21
C GLU A 592 7.97 -24.25 3.15
N LEU A 593 9.26 -24.38 3.45
CA LEU A 593 10.28 -24.84 2.50
C LEU A 593 10.43 -26.37 2.47
N THR A 594 10.13 -27.07 3.58
CA THR A 594 10.38 -28.50 3.69
C THR A 594 9.26 -29.34 3.07
N GLN A 595 9.62 -30.24 2.14
CA GLN A 595 8.72 -31.26 1.57
C GLN A 595 9.08 -32.69 2.01
N THR A 596 10.15 -32.85 2.78
CA THR A 596 10.74 -34.14 3.22
C THR A 596 10.25 -34.60 4.59
N GLN A 597 10.57 -35.85 4.96
CA GLN A 597 10.33 -36.40 6.30
C GLN A 597 10.93 -35.51 7.39
N LEU A 598 10.08 -35.11 8.33
CA LEU A 598 10.39 -34.22 9.43
C LEU A 598 10.96 -35.03 10.59
N ASP A 599 12.11 -34.61 11.14
CA ASP A 599 12.73 -35.25 12.31
C ASP A 599 12.07 -34.73 13.60
N PRO A 600 11.30 -35.56 14.33
CA PRO A 600 10.58 -35.15 15.54
C PRO A 600 11.53 -34.66 16.66
N ALA A 601 12.72 -35.25 16.78
CA ALA A 601 13.66 -34.90 17.84
C ALA A 601 14.26 -33.51 17.62
N LYS A 602 14.60 -33.17 16.36
CA LYS A 602 15.08 -31.84 15.99
C LYS A 602 14.02 -30.77 16.17
N ILE A 603 12.79 -31.04 15.75
CA ILE A 603 11.69 -30.08 15.91
C ILE A 603 11.46 -29.80 17.40
N TRP A 604 11.46 -30.85 18.24
CA TRP A 604 11.36 -30.69 19.68
C TRP A 604 12.51 -29.86 20.26
N GLN A 605 13.75 -30.07 19.83
CA GLN A 605 14.90 -29.27 20.26
C GLN A 605 14.68 -27.77 19.98
N TRP A 606 14.07 -27.43 18.84
CA TRP A 606 13.85 -26.04 18.48
C TRP A 606 12.71 -25.37 19.27
N ILE A 607 11.58 -26.07 19.44
CA ILE A 607 10.37 -25.47 20.02
C ILE A 607 10.24 -25.69 21.53
N GLY A 608 10.90 -26.73 22.08
CA GLY A 608 10.69 -27.20 23.45
C GLY A 608 11.06 -26.18 24.53
N ASN A 609 11.99 -25.26 24.25
CA ASN A 609 12.44 -24.25 25.21
C ASN A 609 11.92 -22.83 24.94
N LEU A 610 11.00 -22.66 24.00
CA LEU A 610 10.41 -21.36 23.67
C LEU A 610 9.41 -20.90 24.74
N ASN A 611 9.17 -19.59 24.82
CA ASN A 611 8.22 -18.94 25.71
C ASN A 611 7.40 -17.88 24.95
N PHE A 612 6.09 -18.06 24.88
CA PHE A 612 5.17 -17.18 24.15
C PHE A 612 4.06 -16.67 25.08
N HIS A 613 4.02 -15.38 25.40
CA HIS A 613 3.01 -14.87 26.34
C HIS A 613 1.56 -14.94 25.83
N HIS A 614 1.34 -15.14 24.53
CA HIS A 614 0.01 -15.29 23.93
C HIS A 614 -0.10 -16.56 23.08
N GLN A 615 -1.32 -17.11 23.02
CA GLN A 615 -1.63 -18.17 22.09
C GLN A 615 -1.69 -17.63 20.65
N CYS A 616 -1.23 -18.44 19.70
CA CYS A 616 -1.27 -18.15 18.28
C CYS A 616 -2.26 -19.10 17.60
N GLN A 617 -3.11 -18.56 16.73
CA GLN A 617 -4.06 -19.35 15.95
C GLN A 617 -3.38 -19.98 14.72
N ALA A 618 -4.02 -21.01 14.14
CA ALA A 618 -3.44 -21.76 13.02
C ALA A 618 -3.36 -20.95 11.71
N ASP A 619 -4.17 -19.90 11.57
CA ASP A 619 -4.13 -18.95 10.46
C ASP A 619 -2.98 -17.93 10.58
N GLN A 620 -2.41 -17.77 11.77
CA GLN A 620 -1.36 -16.78 12.06
C GLN A 620 0.06 -17.36 12.00
N SER A 621 0.23 -18.68 12.06
CA SER A 621 1.54 -19.35 12.08
C SER A 621 1.50 -20.72 11.42
N LYS A 622 2.45 -20.93 10.49
CA LYS A 622 2.52 -22.17 9.70
C LYS A 622 2.91 -23.39 10.55
N SER A 623 3.81 -23.21 11.50
CA SER A 623 4.24 -24.26 12.44
C SER A 623 3.10 -24.70 13.37
N VAL A 624 2.25 -23.76 13.82
CA VAL A 624 1.03 -24.09 14.56
C VAL A 624 0.07 -24.89 13.68
N GLN A 625 -0.13 -24.47 12.42
CA GLN A 625 -0.96 -25.22 11.47
C GLN A 625 -0.46 -26.66 11.27
N VAL A 626 0.82 -26.83 10.90
CA VAL A 626 1.41 -28.13 10.57
C VAL A 626 1.39 -29.07 11.78
N LEU A 627 1.77 -28.61 12.97
CA LEU A 627 1.73 -29.44 14.18
C LEU A 627 0.30 -29.77 14.62
N ARG A 628 -0.68 -28.94 14.29
CA ARG A 628 -2.10 -29.18 14.57
C ARG A 628 -2.70 -30.25 13.65
N GLU A 629 -2.41 -30.16 12.35
CA GLU A 629 -2.94 -31.04 11.30
C GLU A 629 -2.19 -32.38 11.20
N ASN A 630 -0.85 -32.39 11.34
CA ASN A 630 -0.04 -33.59 11.26
C ASN A 630 0.03 -34.33 12.60
N HIS A 631 -0.98 -35.16 12.85
CA HIS A 631 -1.07 -35.97 14.08
C HIS A 631 0.09 -36.93 14.26
N MET A 632 0.65 -37.50 13.19
CA MET A 632 1.76 -38.46 13.26
C MET A 632 3.02 -37.79 13.81
N LEU A 633 3.41 -36.66 13.22
CA LEU A 633 4.58 -35.89 13.68
C LEU A 633 4.45 -35.47 15.14
N ARG A 634 3.28 -34.95 15.53
CA ARG A 634 3.03 -34.54 16.91
C ARG A 634 3.12 -35.73 17.87
N GLN A 635 2.59 -36.89 17.49
CA GLN A 635 2.68 -38.11 18.30
C GLN A 635 4.10 -38.66 18.39
N GLU A 636 4.91 -38.55 17.33
CA GLU A 636 6.32 -38.93 17.36
C GLU A 636 7.15 -37.99 18.27
N ILE A 637 6.86 -36.68 18.27
CA ILE A 637 7.45 -35.73 19.24
C ILE A 637 7.08 -36.15 20.66
N ILE A 638 5.79 -36.44 20.90
CA ILE A 638 5.30 -36.90 22.20
C ILE A 638 6.00 -38.21 22.62
N ALA A 639 6.20 -39.14 21.69
CA ALA A 639 6.89 -40.40 21.97
C ALA A 639 8.36 -40.18 22.32
N HIS A 640 9.04 -39.27 21.61
CA HIS A 640 10.41 -38.89 21.91
C HIS A 640 10.55 -38.27 23.31
N VAL A 641 9.62 -37.39 23.69
CA VAL A 641 9.66 -36.66 24.96
C VAL A 641 9.27 -37.55 26.14
N PHE A 642 8.13 -38.25 26.06
CA PHE A 642 7.59 -39.02 27.18
C PHE A 642 8.08 -40.47 27.24
N GLY A 643 8.51 -41.04 26.11
CA GLY A 643 8.98 -42.43 26.02
C GLY A 643 10.08 -42.82 27.01
N PRO A 644 11.16 -42.03 27.19
CA PRO A 644 12.25 -42.38 28.10
C PRO A 644 11.96 -42.05 29.57
N LEU A 645 10.88 -41.31 29.88
CA LEU A 645 10.62 -40.82 31.23
C LEU A 645 9.94 -41.87 32.08
N THR A 646 10.53 -42.20 33.24
CA THR A 646 9.95 -43.10 34.23
C THR A 646 9.60 -42.42 35.55
N ASP A 647 10.13 -41.21 35.79
CA ASP A 647 9.85 -40.45 37.00
C ASP A 647 8.53 -39.66 36.90
N ARG A 648 7.67 -39.77 37.92
CA ARG A 648 6.34 -39.14 37.88
C ARG A 648 6.37 -37.62 38.02
N GLU A 649 7.31 -37.08 38.78
CA GLU A 649 7.41 -35.63 38.99
C GLU A 649 7.91 -34.95 37.73
N GLU A 650 8.92 -35.53 37.08
CA GLU A 650 9.43 -35.08 35.78
C GLU A 650 8.37 -35.14 34.68
N ILE A 651 7.60 -36.25 34.60
CA ILE A 651 6.49 -36.36 33.63
C ILE A 651 5.41 -35.30 33.89
N PHE A 652 5.10 -35.01 35.15
CA PHE A 652 4.10 -34.01 35.49
C PHE A 652 4.58 -32.59 35.16
N SER A 653 5.81 -32.23 35.51
CA SER A 653 6.43 -30.94 35.17
C SER A 653 6.44 -30.74 33.65
N ILE A 654 6.95 -31.69 32.88
CA ILE A 654 7.00 -31.58 31.41
C ILE A 654 5.60 -31.47 30.80
N LYS A 655 4.63 -32.24 31.30
CA LYS A 655 3.25 -32.17 30.82
C LYS A 655 2.65 -30.77 31.04
N VAL A 656 2.82 -30.19 32.22
CA VAL A 656 2.26 -28.87 32.57
C VAL A 656 3.03 -27.77 31.85
N GLU A 657 4.36 -27.82 31.89
CA GLU A 657 5.23 -26.76 31.37
C GLU A 657 5.41 -26.77 29.86
N LYS A 658 5.09 -27.86 29.14
CA LYS A 658 5.37 -27.97 27.69
C LYS A 658 4.18 -28.32 26.82
N PHE A 659 3.13 -28.91 27.41
CA PHE A 659 2.02 -29.51 26.65
C PHE A 659 0.62 -29.06 27.12
N ASP A 660 0.53 -28.31 28.22
CA ASP A 660 -0.73 -27.75 28.72
C ASP A 660 -0.96 -26.33 28.19
N GLY A 661 -2.08 -26.11 27.50
CA GLY A 661 -2.29 -24.95 26.64
C GLY A 661 -2.45 -23.61 27.36
N GLN A 662 -2.45 -23.60 28.70
CA GLN A 662 -2.66 -22.39 29.50
C GLN A 662 -1.36 -21.63 29.82
N LEU A 663 -0.19 -22.24 29.63
CA LEU A 663 1.08 -21.71 30.12
C LEU A 663 2.02 -21.28 29.00
N HIS A 664 1.68 -20.23 28.25
CA HIS A 664 2.64 -19.45 27.44
C HIS A 664 3.62 -20.23 26.52
N LEU A 665 3.12 -21.20 25.74
CA LEU A 665 3.92 -22.14 24.92
C LEU A 665 3.51 -22.17 23.45
N HIS A 666 4.27 -22.93 22.64
CA HIS A 666 3.97 -23.14 21.22
C HIS A 666 2.60 -23.79 21.05
N SER A 667 1.63 -23.04 20.50
CA SER A 667 0.21 -23.43 20.48
C SER A 667 -0.08 -24.71 19.68
N GLY A 668 0.82 -25.11 18.78
CA GLY A 668 0.74 -26.36 18.01
C GLY A 668 0.98 -27.64 18.82
N LEU A 669 1.54 -27.57 20.05
CA LEU A 669 1.85 -28.75 20.87
C LEU A 669 0.76 -29.13 21.88
N ASN A 670 -0.33 -28.38 21.94
CA ASN A 670 -1.42 -28.67 22.88
C ASN A 670 -1.96 -30.10 22.70
N LEU A 671 -2.05 -30.85 23.81
CA LEU A 671 -2.48 -32.24 23.77
C LEU A 671 -3.98 -32.38 23.50
N TRP A 672 -4.33 -33.16 22.48
CA TRP A 672 -5.72 -33.43 22.13
C TRP A 672 -6.13 -34.84 22.53
N ARG A 673 -7.44 -35.12 22.45
CA ARG A 673 -8.01 -36.43 22.84
C ARG A 673 -7.32 -37.62 22.18
N ASN A 674 -6.92 -37.50 20.91
CA ASN A 674 -6.20 -38.53 20.18
C ASN A 674 -4.76 -38.72 20.69
N ASP A 675 -4.11 -37.65 21.15
CA ASP A 675 -2.75 -37.70 21.70
C ASP A 675 -2.75 -38.39 23.08
N TYR A 676 -3.77 -38.14 23.90
CA TYR A 676 -4.00 -38.91 25.13
C TYR A 676 -4.14 -40.42 24.84
N LYS A 677 -4.90 -40.77 23.80
CA LYS A 677 -5.05 -42.17 23.38
C LYS A 677 -3.71 -42.80 22.97
N PHE A 678 -2.90 -42.05 22.22
CA PHE A 678 -1.58 -42.48 21.78
C PHE A 678 -0.63 -42.69 22.96
N ILE A 679 -0.52 -41.72 23.89
CA ILE A 679 0.36 -41.81 25.07
C ILE A 679 0.00 -43.03 25.93
N LEU A 680 -1.29 -43.32 26.12
CA LEU A 680 -1.72 -44.48 26.91
C LEU A 680 -1.37 -45.82 26.24
N ASN A 681 -1.38 -45.87 24.91
CA ASN A 681 -0.94 -47.05 24.15
C ASN A 681 0.57 -47.20 24.21
N LEU A 682 1.32 -46.10 24.02
CA LEU A 682 2.77 -46.08 24.12
C LEU A 682 3.21 -46.58 25.50
N ALA A 683 2.69 -45.97 26.57
CA ALA A 683 3.00 -46.33 27.95
C ALA A 683 2.68 -47.80 28.26
N PHE A 684 1.57 -48.33 27.71
CA PHE A 684 1.22 -49.75 27.87
C PHE A 684 2.14 -50.69 27.10
N ALA A 685 2.58 -50.29 25.90
CA ALA A 685 3.49 -51.06 25.06
C ALA A 685 4.90 -51.15 25.66
N ILE A 686 5.43 -50.05 26.20
CA ILE A 686 6.75 -49.98 26.85
C ILE A 686 6.72 -50.42 28.33
N ASP A 687 5.58 -50.91 28.82
CA ASP A 687 5.35 -51.35 30.21
C ASP A 687 5.62 -50.29 31.30
N ASN A 688 5.45 -49.01 30.96
CA ASN A 688 5.68 -47.88 31.85
C ASN A 688 4.37 -47.48 32.55
N ALA A 689 4.14 -48.05 33.73
CA ALA A 689 2.94 -47.78 34.53
C ALA A 689 2.88 -46.34 35.08
N ASP A 690 4.04 -45.71 35.30
CA ASP A 690 4.15 -44.35 35.85
C ASP A 690 3.74 -43.30 34.81
N LEU A 691 4.23 -43.43 33.57
CA LEU A 691 3.77 -42.62 32.44
C LEU A 691 2.27 -42.82 32.19
N TRP A 692 1.80 -44.06 32.21
CA TRP A 692 0.38 -44.34 32.04
C TRP A 692 -0.49 -43.68 33.13
N ALA A 693 -0.04 -43.71 34.38
CA ALA A 693 -0.73 -43.10 35.51
C ALA A 693 -0.85 -41.56 35.39
N SER A 694 0.18 -40.89 34.86
CA SER A 694 0.23 -39.43 34.70
C SER A 694 -0.74 -38.86 33.66
N PHE A 695 -1.28 -39.72 32.78
CA PHE A 695 -2.25 -39.34 31.74
C PHE A 695 -3.65 -39.95 31.97
N LEU A 696 -3.92 -40.46 33.16
CA LEU A 696 -5.26 -40.96 33.51
C LEU A 696 -6.29 -39.82 33.52
N VAL A 697 -7.40 -40.05 32.82
CA VAL A 697 -8.49 -39.09 32.70
C VAL A 697 -9.58 -39.43 33.73
N SER A 698 -10.03 -38.40 34.45
CA SER A 698 -11.11 -38.51 35.43
C SER A 698 -12.48 -38.63 34.72
N HIS A 699 -13.51 -39.04 35.47
CA HIS A 699 -14.87 -39.00 34.93
C HIS A 699 -15.28 -37.55 34.64
N GLN A 700 -15.64 -37.26 33.39
CA GLN A 700 -16.16 -35.95 32.99
C GLN A 700 -17.65 -35.81 33.35
N ARG A 701 -17.96 -35.77 34.66
CA ARG A 701 -19.33 -35.82 35.22
C ARG A 701 -20.18 -34.57 34.97
N TYR A 702 -19.58 -33.51 34.42
CA TYR A 702 -20.20 -32.20 34.24
C TYR A 702 -20.36 -31.81 32.77
N ARG A 703 -20.19 -32.75 31.83
CA ARG A 703 -20.55 -32.52 30.42
C ARG A 703 -22.04 -32.21 30.29
N LYS A 704 -22.39 -31.39 29.29
CA LYS A 704 -23.78 -31.11 28.90
C LYS A 704 -24.53 -32.43 28.68
N LYS A 705 -25.82 -32.49 29.02
CA LYS A 705 -26.63 -33.72 28.93
C LYS A 705 -26.58 -34.35 27.52
N GLU A 706 -26.47 -33.54 26.46
CA GLU A 706 -26.34 -34.01 25.08
C GLU A 706 -25.00 -34.73 24.78
N GLU A 707 -23.95 -34.46 25.54
CA GLU A 707 -22.59 -35.02 25.35
C GLU A 707 -22.27 -36.16 26.34
N GLN A 708 -23.25 -36.58 27.14
CA GLN A 708 -23.13 -37.68 28.09
C GLN A 708 -23.28 -39.03 27.37
N GLY A 709 -22.14 -39.64 27.02
CA GLY A 709 -22.04 -40.97 26.41
C GLY A 709 -20.87 -41.79 26.95
N PRO A 710 -20.65 -43.03 26.44
CA PRO A 710 -19.50 -43.84 26.82
C PRO A 710 -18.18 -43.12 26.49
N ASP A 711 -17.25 -43.10 27.44
CA ASP A 711 -15.94 -42.48 27.24
C ASP A 711 -14.92 -43.52 26.77
N ASP A 712 -14.64 -43.51 25.47
CA ASP A 712 -13.72 -44.44 24.80
C ASP A 712 -12.33 -44.49 25.42
N LEU A 713 -11.79 -43.35 25.88
CA LEU A 713 -10.47 -43.28 26.54
C LEU A 713 -10.50 -44.06 27.85
N ARG A 714 -11.55 -43.86 28.65
CA ARG A 714 -11.70 -44.54 29.94
C ARG A 714 -11.98 -46.04 29.76
N ALA A 715 -12.73 -46.41 28.72
CA ALA A 715 -12.95 -47.80 28.35
C ALA A 715 -11.63 -48.50 27.96
N GLN A 716 -10.77 -47.83 27.20
CA GLN A 716 -9.43 -48.30 26.87
C GLN A 716 -8.53 -48.42 28.10
N MET A 717 -8.50 -47.42 28.99
CA MET A 717 -7.75 -47.49 30.25
C MET A 717 -8.16 -48.70 31.09
N ARG A 718 -9.46 -48.98 31.17
CA ARG A 718 -9.98 -50.17 31.87
C ARG A 718 -9.49 -51.47 31.23
N ARG A 719 -9.42 -51.54 29.90
CA ARG A 719 -8.86 -52.71 29.19
C ARG A 719 -7.36 -52.90 29.49
N HIS A 720 -6.57 -51.82 29.48
CA HIS A 720 -5.13 -51.88 29.82
C HIS A 720 -4.94 -52.36 31.27
N ALA A 721 -5.70 -51.79 32.21
CA ALA A 721 -5.67 -52.16 33.61
C ALA A 721 -6.03 -53.64 33.84
N LEU A 722 -7.04 -54.16 33.16
CA LEU A 722 -7.43 -55.58 33.27
C LEU A 722 -6.37 -56.53 32.68
N SER A 723 -5.54 -56.06 31.74
CA SER A 723 -4.55 -56.89 31.06
C SER A 723 -3.26 -57.07 31.87
N LYS A 724 -2.85 -56.06 32.66
CA LYS A 724 -1.58 -56.07 33.41
C LYS A 724 -1.75 -55.66 34.89
N PRO A 725 -1.25 -56.43 35.87
CA PRO A 725 -1.43 -56.13 37.30
C PRO A 725 -0.87 -54.77 37.77
N ALA A 726 0.27 -54.33 37.20
CA ALA A 726 0.86 -53.03 37.55
C ALA A 726 -0.06 -51.86 37.19
N PHE A 727 -0.71 -51.93 36.02
CA PHE A 727 -1.67 -50.93 35.54
C PHE A 727 -2.96 -50.97 36.36
N MET A 728 -3.43 -52.16 36.77
CA MET A 728 -4.58 -52.29 37.67
C MET A 728 -4.35 -51.61 39.03
N ARG A 729 -3.12 -51.72 39.56
CA ARG A 729 -2.73 -51.07 40.82
C ARG A 729 -2.84 -49.55 40.72
N GLU A 730 -2.29 -48.96 39.66
CA GLU A 730 -2.36 -47.52 39.44
C GLU A 730 -3.77 -47.04 39.10
N TRP A 731 -4.53 -47.82 38.33
CA TRP A 731 -5.94 -47.54 38.05
C TRP A 731 -6.79 -47.49 39.32
N SER A 732 -6.61 -48.48 40.21
CA SER A 732 -7.29 -48.51 41.51
C SER A 732 -6.86 -47.35 42.39
N ARG A 733 -5.55 -47.08 42.47
CA ARG A 733 -4.98 -45.96 43.23
C ARG A 733 -5.54 -44.62 42.76
N PHE A 734 -5.56 -44.37 41.44
CA PHE A 734 -6.10 -43.14 40.86
C PHE A 734 -7.60 -42.98 41.12
N ASN A 735 -8.42 -44.01 40.88
CA ASN A 735 -9.86 -43.92 41.13
C ASN A 735 -10.17 -43.76 42.63
N ASN A 736 -9.42 -44.42 43.51
CA ASN A 736 -9.54 -44.23 44.96
C ASN A 736 -9.11 -42.83 45.39
N ALA A 737 -7.99 -42.33 44.86
CA ALA A 737 -7.54 -40.96 45.08
C ALA A 737 -8.53 -39.93 44.54
N MET A 738 -9.18 -40.17 43.39
CA MET A 738 -10.26 -39.33 42.86
C MET A 738 -11.51 -39.40 43.74
N LYS A 739 -11.90 -40.57 44.26
CA LYS A 739 -13.02 -40.70 45.21
C LYS A 739 -12.75 -40.03 46.56
N LEU A 740 -11.51 -40.12 47.05
CA LEU A 740 -11.03 -39.43 48.25
C LEU A 740 -10.91 -37.92 48.02
N SER A 741 -10.40 -37.52 46.85
CA SER A 741 -10.34 -36.14 46.38
C SER A 741 -11.73 -35.57 46.19
N GLU A 742 -12.73 -36.33 45.75
CA GLU A 742 -14.13 -35.90 45.70
C GLU A 742 -14.70 -35.69 47.10
N ARG A 743 -14.39 -36.57 48.06
CA ARG A 743 -14.79 -36.39 49.47
C ARG A 743 -14.07 -35.20 50.13
N LYS A 744 -12.79 -35.00 49.83
CA LYS A 744 -11.98 -33.86 50.32
C LYS A 744 -12.32 -32.56 49.61
N HIS A 745 -12.55 -32.57 48.29
CA HIS A 745 -13.06 -31.45 47.50
C HIS A 745 -14.53 -31.22 47.77
N GLN A 746 -15.32 -32.14 48.31
CA GLN A 746 -16.60 -31.78 48.93
C GLN A 746 -16.35 -30.90 50.16
N HIS A 747 -15.33 -31.19 50.99
CA HIS A 747 -14.93 -30.35 52.13
C HIS A 747 -14.21 -29.04 51.74
N LEU A 748 -13.33 -29.04 50.73
CA LEU A 748 -12.65 -27.86 50.18
C LEU A 748 -13.58 -27.07 49.26
N ARG A 749 -14.52 -27.68 48.52
CA ARG A 749 -15.69 -26.98 47.97
C ARG A 749 -16.56 -26.50 49.10
N PHE A 750 -16.73 -27.18 50.22
CA PHE A 750 -17.44 -26.59 51.36
C PHE A 750 -16.65 -25.42 51.97
N ARG A 751 -15.30 -25.39 51.94
CA ARG A 751 -14.48 -24.26 52.44
C ARG A 751 -14.30 -23.14 51.42
N HIS A 752 -14.16 -23.45 50.14
CA HIS A 752 -14.08 -22.54 49.00
C HIS A 752 -15.47 -22.03 48.63
N SER A 753 -16.51 -22.85 48.68
CA SER A 753 -17.91 -22.40 48.78
C SER A 753 -18.12 -21.69 50.09
N ARG A 754 -17.59 -22.06 51.27
CA ARG A 754 -17.71 -21.15 52.44
C ARG A 754 -16.95 -19.84 52.25
N LYS A 755 -15.84 -19.79 51.50
CA LYS A 755 -15.04 -18.59 51.23
C LYS A 755 -15.68 -17.74 50.14
N MET A 756 -16.19 -18.36 49.08
CA MET A 756 -17.01 -17.77 48.03
C MET A 756 -18.35 -17.38 48.61
N ASN A 757 -19.12 -18.26 49.25
CA ASN A 757 -20.30 -17.89 50.04
C ASN A 757 -20.00 -16.85 51.13
N ARG A 758 -18.78 -16.74 51.71
CA ARG A 758 -18.41 -15.62 52.61
C ARG A 758 -18.11 -14.35 51.83
N TYR A 759 -17.47 -14.46 50.66
CA TYR A 759 -17.23 -13.37 49.73
C TYR A 759 -18.56 -12.90 49.13
N ASP A 760 -19.38 -13.76 48.54
CA ASP A 760 -20.76 -13.57 48.12
C ASP A 760 -21.66 -13.15 49.27
N ARG A 761 -21.43 -13.59 50.51
CA ARG A 761 -22.15 -13.06 51.68
C ARG A 761 -21.67 -11.66 52.01
N ARG A 762 -20.37 -11.38 51.94
CA ARG A 762 -19.80 -10.04 52.13
C ARG A 762 -20.25 -9.08 51.03
N GLN A 763 -20.31 -9.54 49.77
CA GLN A 763 -20.85 -8.80 48.64
C GLN A 763 -22.35 -8.60 48.83
N ARG A 764 -23.12 -9.64 49.19
CA ARG A 764 -24.55 -9.48 49.55
C ARG A 764 -24.76 -8.55 50.75
N GLU A 765 -23.87 -8.56 51.75
CA GLU A 765 -23.91 -7.64 52.89
C GLU A 765 -23.55 -6.21 52.46
N ILE A 766 -22.60 -6.03 51.55
CA ILE A 766 -22.27 -4.72 50.95
C ILE A 766 -23.44 -4.22 50.08
N HIS A 767 -24.02 -5.08 49.24
CA HIS A 767 -25.17 -4.73 48.41
C HIS A 767 -26.39 -4.43 49.29
N ALA A 768 -26.64 -5.24 50.33
CA ALA A 768 -27.70 -4.96 51.30
C ALA A 768 -27.47 -3.62 52.01
N LYS A 769 -26.24 -3.30 52.40
CA LYS A 769 -25.88 -1.99 52.97
C LYS A 769 -26.00 -0.85 51.97
N ASN A 770 -25.66 -1.07 50.70
CA ASN A 770 -25.83 -0.08 49.64
C ASN A 770 -27.31 0.17 49.38
N ILE A 771 -28.13 -0.88 49.36
CA ILE A 771 -29.60 -0.80 49.23
C ILE A 771 -30.20 -0.09 50.46
N GLU A 772 -29.77 -0.43 51.68
CA GLU A 772 -30.18 0.24 52.91
C GLU A 772 -29.78 1.71 52.89
N PHE A 773 -28.53 2.02 52.52
CA PHE A 773 -28.04 3.39 52.37
C PHE A 773 -28.82 4.20 51.33
N VAL A 774 -29.11 3.62 50.17
CA VAL A 774 -29.93 4.26 49.13
C VAL A 774 -31.37 4.47 49.61
N ASN A 775 -31.93 3.55 50.39
CA ASN A 775 -33.28 3.71 50.94
C ASN A 775 -33.34 4.76 52.06
N GLU A 776 -32.35 4.81 52.95
CA GLU A 776 -32.24 5.81 54.02
C GLU A 776 -31.99 7.21 53.47
N ASN A 777 -31.25 7.31 52.36
CA ASN A 777 -30.88 8.58 51.72
C ASN A 777 -31.59 8.77 50.37
N ARG A 778 -32.77 8.13 50.20
CA ARG A 778 -33.49 8.05 48.92
C ARG A 778 -33.68 9.40 48.26
N ASP A 779 -34.12 10.39 49.04
CA ASP A 779 -34.34 11.75 48.54
C ASP A 779 -33.07 12.42 48.02
N ILE A 780 -31.90 12.13 48.60
CA ILE A 780 -30.61 12.72 48.19
C ILE A 780 -30.07 12.00 46.95
N VAL A 781 -30.18 10.67 46.93
CA VAL A 781 -29.68 9.83 45.83
C VAL A 781 -30.54 9.98 44.58
N GLU A 782 -31.87 9.96 44.72
CA GLU A 782 -32.81 10.11 43.60
C GLU A 782 -32.74 11.50 42.95
N ARG A 783 -32.43 12.54 43.74
CA ARG A 783 -32.10 13.89 43.23
C ARG A 783 -30.69 14.01 42.64
N GLY A 784 -29.90 12.94 42.62
CA GLY A 784 -28.57 12.95 42.01
C GLY A 784 -27.54 13.79 42.77
N LEU A 785 -27.68 13.97 44.09
CA LEU A 785 -26.81 14.86 44.90
C LEU A 785 -25.66 14.13 45.60
N HIS A 786 -25.48 12.83 45.37
CA HIS A 786 -24.49 12.01 46.07
C HIS A 786 -23.36 11.53 45.14
N TRP A 787 -22.18 12.16 45.22
CA TRP A 787 -21.05 11.91 44.33
C TRP A 787 -20.59 10.43 44.24
N GLY A 788 -20.42 9.74 45.37
CA GLY A 788 -19.93 8.35 45.37
C GLY A 788 -20.86 7.39 44.62
N CYS A 789 -22.17 7.50 44.87
CA CYS A 789 -23.22 6.82 44.12
C CYS A 789 -23.17 7.15 42.63
N LEU A 790 -23.07 8.43 42.25
CA LEU A 790 -23.05 8.82 40.83
C LEU A 790 -21.87 8.21 40.06
N VAL A 791 -20.67 8.18 40.63
CA VAL A 791 -19.50 7.53 40.00
C VAL A 791 -19.81 6.05 39.73
N ARG A 792 -20.33 5.34 40.75
CA ARG A 792 -20.65 3.91 40.62
C ARG A 792 -21.83 3.65 39.68
N PHE A 793 -22.84 4.52 39.68
CA PHE A 793 -24.00 4.44 38.80
C PHE A 793 -23.58 4.62 37.34
N ALA A 794 -22.73 5.59 37.06
CA ALA A 794 -22.19 5.82 35.72
C ALA A 794 -21.38 4.61 35.22
N GLU A 795 -20.50 4.05 36.05
CA GLU A 795 -19.78 2.82 35.72
C GLU A 795 -20.71 1.65 35.40
N LEU A 796 -21.73 1.42 36.23
CA LEU A 796 -22.66 0.31 36.05
C LEU A 796 -23.49 0.48 34.78
N VAL A 797 -24.02 1.69 34.51
CA VAL A 797 -24.85 1.95 33.33
C VAL A 797 -24.06 1.85 32.01
N LEU A 798 -22.78 2.21 32.03
CA LEU A 798 -21.91 2.20 30.83
C LEU A 798 -21.17 0.86 30.61
N MET A 799 -20.95 0.06 31.65
CA MET A 799 -20.14 -1.16 31.53
C MET A 799 -20.88 -2.45 31.85
N LEU A 800 -21.78 -2.46 32.85
CA LEU A 800 -22.39 -3.68 33.42
C LEU A 800 -23.83 -3.42 33.93
N PRO A 801 -24.78 -3.02 33.06
CA PRO A 801 -26.12 -2.60 33.47
C PRO A 801 -26.91 -3.72 34.16
N GLU A 802 -26.62 -4.98 33.86
CA GLU A 802 -27.25 -6.15 34.49
C GLU A 802 -26.98 -6.29 35.99
N ARG A 803 -26.02 -5.54 36.55
CA ARG A 803 -25.67 -5.56 37.97
C ARG A 803 -26.37 -4.50 38.81
N ILE A 804 -27.12 -3.58 38.19
CA ILE A 804 -27.73 -2.44 38.89
C ILE A 804 -28.75 -2.91 39.95
N GLU A 805 -29.70 -3.77 39.59
CA GLU A 805 -30.69 -4.32 40.53
C GLU A 805 -30.02 -5.14 41.65
N LEU A 806 -28.91 -5.81 41.34
CA LEU A 806 -28.16 -6.63 42.30
C LEU A 806 -27.38 -5.79 43.32
N GLU A 807 -26.82 -4.65 42.93
CA GLU A 807 -25.99 -3.79 43.80
C GLU A 807 -26.80 -2.73 44.56
N PHE A 808 -27.89 -2.22 43.95
CA PHE A 808 -28.65 -1.08 44.49
C PHE A 808 -30.17 -1.28 44.53
N GLY A 809 -30.69 -2.42 44.05
CA GLY A 809 -32.09 -2.83 44.23
C GLY A 809 -33.12 -2.15 43.32
N ASP A 810 -32.89 -0.91 42.91
CA ASP A 810 -33.84 -0.12 42.11
C ASP A 810 -33.13 0.50 40.89
N ASP A 811 -33.25 -0.16 39.74
CA ASP A 811 -32.67 0.31 38.47
C ASP A 811 -33.25 1.66 38.02
N LYS A 812 -34.54 1.89 38.27
CA LYS A 812 -35.19 3.16 37.93
C LYS A 812 -34.64 4.31 38.76
N LEU A 813 -34.35 4.07 40.03
CA LEU A 813 -33.71 5.05 40.90
C LEU A 813 -32.30 5.38 40.41
N VAL A 814 -31.49 4.39 40.05
CA VAL A 814 -30.11 4.60 39.56
C VAL A 814 -30.09 5.43 38.28
N ARG A 815 -30.93 5.07 37.30
CA ARG A 815 -31.06 5.82 36.04
C ARG A 815 -31.67 7.20 36.28
N GLY A 816 -32.67 7.30 37.17
CA GLY A 816 -33.28 8.56 37.58
C GLY A 816 -32.28 9.52 38.25
N ALA A 817 -31.42 9.00 39.12
CA ALA A 817 -30.38 9.76 39.81
C ALA A 817 -29.36 10.36 38.83
N LEU A 818 -28.97 9.60 37.79
CA LEU A 818 -28.10 10.10 36.72
C LEU A 818 -28.77 11.19 35.89
N ARG A 819 -30.07 11.06 35.57
CA ARG A 819 -30.81 12.12 34.85
C ARG A 819 -30.90 13.41 35.67
N ASN A 820 -31.03 13.30 36.99
CA ASN A 820 -31.21 14.43 37.89
C ASN A 820 -29.88 15.09 38.34
N CYS A 821 -28.71 14.52 38.03
CA CYS A 821 -27.45 14.97 38.63
C CYS A 821 -26.78 16.16 37.94
N LEU A 822 -27.30 16.63 36.80
CA LEU A 822 -26.64 17.64 35.96
C LEU A 822 -26.29 18.93 36.72
N ASP A 823 -27.23 19.49 37.49
CA ASP A 823 -27.00 20.70 38.29
C ASP A 823 -25.92 20.51 39.35
N PHE A 824 -25.84 19.30 39.93
CA PHE A 824 -24.87 18.98 40.97
C PHE A 824 -23.46 18.80 40.43
N ILE A 825 -23.33 18.21 39.24
CA ILE A 825 -22.02 17.96 38.62
C ILE A 825 -21.50 19.17 37.83
N ALA A 826 -22.35 20.13 37.48
CA ALA A 826 -21.98 21.25 36.62
C ALA A 826 -20.72 22.01 37.10
N SER A 827 -20.62 22.27 38.41
CA SER A 827 -19.44 22.93 39.01
C SER A 827 -18.14 22.09 39.00
N LYS A 828 -18.23 20.79 38.68
CA LYS A 828 -17.12 19.83 38.67
C LYS A 828 -16.74 19.36 37.27
N VAL A 829 -17.53 19.71 36.25
CA VAL A 829 -17.22 19.45 34.85
C VAL A 829 -16.19 20.49 34.39
N PRO A 830 -15.01 20.05 33.89
CA PRO A 830 -13.98 20.99 33.43
C PRO A 830 -14.45 21.80 32.22
N THR A 831 -13.92 23.01 32.07
CA THR A 831 -14.14 23.83 30.87
C THR A 831 -13.35 23.29 29.67
N LEU A 832 -13.70 23.69 28.44
CA LEU A 832 -12.98 23.25 27.22
C LEU A 832 -11.45 23.44 27.29
N PRO A 833 -10.90 24.58 27.76
CA PRO A 833 -9.45 24.74 27.90
C PRO A 833 -8.84 23.82 28.97
N GLU A 834 -9.57 23.54 30.05
CA GLU A 834 -9.12 22.56 31.05
C GLU A 834 -9.10 21.14 30.48
N LEU A 835 -10.10 20.78 29.68
CA LEU A 835 -10.16 19.48 28.97
C LEU A 835 -9.01 19.35 27.96
N ALA A 836 -8.69 20.43 27.23
CA ALA A 836 -7.55 20.45 26.32
C ALA A 836 -6.21 20.21 27.06
N THR A 837 -6.07 20.75 28.27
CA THR A 837 -4.89 20.52 29.12
C THR A 837 -4.84 19.08 29.63
N LEU A 838 -5.98 18.55 30.10
CA LEU A 838 -6.09 17.16 30.56
C LEU A 838 -5.77 16.16 29.45
N GLN A 839 -6.18 16.44 28.21
CA GLN A 839 -5.87 15.63 27.03
C GLN A 839 -4.35 15.55 26.80
N CYS A 840 -3.65 16.69 26.83
CA CYS A 840 -2.19 16.71 26.67
C CYS A 840 -1.44 16.03 27.83
N GLU A 841 -2.04 15.98 29.03
CA GLU A 841 -1.51 15.24 30.19
C GLU A 841 -1.94 13.75 30.23
N SER A 842 -2.77 13.30 29.30
CA SER A 842 -3.37 11.94 29.31
C SER A 842 -4.12 11.60 30.62
N LYS A 843 -4.86 12.57 31.18
CA LYS A 843 -5.67 12.40 32.39
C LYS A 843 -7.15 12.62 32.07
N TYR A 844 -8.03 11.99 32.86
CA TYR A 844 -9.49 12.18 32.78
C TYR A 844 -10.09 12.39 34.17
N ARG A 845 -11.28 12.99 34.24
CA ARG A 845 -12.04 13.16 35.50
C ARG A 845 -13.30 12.33 35.52
N TYR A 846 -13.66 11.83 36.70
CA TYR A 846 -14.92 11.09 36.91
C TYR A 846 -16.18 11.90 36.57
N SER A 847 -16.13 13.24 36.62
CA SER A 847 -17.25 14.08 36.19
C SER A 847 -17.60 13.88 34.71
N GLU A 848 -16.62 13.61 33.86
CA GLU A 848 -16.84 13.34 32.42
C GLU A 848 -17.60 12.03 32.22
N THR A 849 -17.23 10.98 32.95
CA THR A 849 -17.93 9.68 32.90
C THR A 849 -19.37 9.79 33.42
N ILE A 850 -19.58 10.54 34.50
CA ILE A 850 -20.94 10.78 35.04
C ILE A 850 -21.78 11.57 34.04
N LEU A 851 -21.21 12.61 33.43
CA LEU A 851 -21.88 13.43 32.43
C LEU A 851 -22.28 12.60 31.20
N TYR A 852 -21.39 11.73 30.71
CA TYR A 852 -21.67 10.82 29.61
C TYR A 852 -22.85 9.90 29.95
N ALA A 853 -22.82 9.24 31.11
CA ALA A 853 -23.90 8.36 31.55
C ALA A 853 -25.23 9.11 31.73
N ALA A 854 -25.20 10.32 32.30
CA ALA A 854 -26.37 11.15 32.49
C ALA A 854 -27.02 11.54 31.16
N CYS A 855 -26.25 12.08 30.21
CA CYS A 855 -26.78 12.47 28.90
C CYS A 855 -27.28 11.27 28.10
N LEU A 856 -26.61 10.11 28.18
CA LEU A 856 -27.10 8.89 27.53
C LEU A 856 -28.45 8.44 28.11
N GLU A 857 -28.64 8.48 29.43
CA GLU A 857 -29.92 8.11 30.06
C GLU A 857 -31.03 9.15 29.81
N ILE A 858 -30.70 10.43 29.68
CA ILE A 858 -31.66 11.46 29.25
C ILE A 858 -32.09 11.20 27.81
N LEU A 859 -31.14 10.96 26.91
CA LEU A 859 -31.45 10.65 25.51
C LEU A 859 -32.32 9.39 25.38
N ARG A 860 -32.01 8.33 26.15
CA ARG A 860 -32.82 7.09 26.19
C ARG A 860 -34.26 7.33 26.68
N ALA A 861 -34.48 8.31 27.56
CA ALA A 861 -35.77 8.56 28.17
C ALA A 861 -36.62 9.61 27.45
N GLU A 862 -36.00 10.70 27.02
CA GLU A 862 -36.65 11.88 26.45
C GLU A 862 -36.50 11.95 24.92
N GLY A 863 -35.54 11.21 24.35
CA GLY A 863 -35.26 11.19 22.90
C GLY A 863 -34.54 12.43 22.37
N ASN A 864 -34.20 13.39 23.23
CA ASN A 864 -33.46 14.62 22.90
C ASN A 864 -32.67 15.11 24.13
N LEU A 865 -31.80 16.11 23.94
CA LEU A 865 -30.99 16.70 25.01
C LEU A 865 -31.26 18.21 25.23
N GLU A 866 -32.41 18.73 24.80
CA GLU A 866 -32.71 20.17 24.86
C GLU A 866 -32.82 20.70 26.30
N SER A 867 -33.08 19.81 27.26
CA SER A 867 -33.13 20.10 28.69
C SER A 867 -31.74 20.26 29.34
N VAL A 868 -30.66 19.90 28.65
CA VAL A 868 -29.29 19.91 29.17
C VAL A 868 -28.60 21.24 28.84
N ASN A 869 -27.88 21.81 29.82
CA ASN A 869 -27.11 23.03 29.62
C ASN A 869 -26.05 22.85 28.52
N ILE A 870 -26.00 23.77 27.56
CA ILE A 870 -25.06 23.80 26.43
C ILE A 870 -23.61 23.68 26.90
N GLU A 871 -23.21 24.27 28.03
CA GLU A 871 -21.83 24.18 28.54
C GLU A 871 -21.43 22.73 28.87
N LEU A 872 -22.38 21.94 29.38
CA LEU A 872 -22.17 20.53 29.69
C LEU A 872 -22.11 19.69 28.41
N LEU A 873 -23.00 19.93 27.45
CA LEU A 873 -22.97 19.26 26.15
C LEU A 873 -21.66 19.54 25.40
N THR A 874 -21.18 20.79 25.50
CA THR A 874 -19.90 21.23 24.93
C THR A 874 -18.72 20.46 25.54
N ALA A 875 -18.71 20.27 26.86
CA ALA A 875 -17.70 19.46 27.54
C ALA A 875 -17.79 17.97 27.15
N LEU A 876 -19.01 17.41 27.13
CA LEU A 876 -19.25 16.01 26.77
C LEU A 876 -18.75 15.68 25.36
N ARG A 877 -18.88 16.63 24.42
CA ARG A 877 -18.48 16.44 23.02
C ARG A 877 -17.01 16.05 22.85
N THR A 878 -16.13 16.46 23.76
CA THR A 878 -14.69 16.12 23.72
C THR A 878 -14.42 14.62 23.92
N ASN A 879 -15.32 13.92 24.63
CA ASN A 879 -15.12 12.54 25.08
C ASN A 879 -16.14 11.55 24.47
N ILE A 880 -16.82 11.97 23.40
CA ILE A 880 -17.94 11.23 22.79
C ILE A 880 -17.50 9.90 22.16
N HIS A 881 -16.25 9.84 21.68
CA HIS A 881 -15.68 8.68 20.97
C HIS A 881 -15.20 7.55 21.88
N MET A 882 -15.26 7.71 23.21
CA MET A 882 -14.93 6.64 24.15
C MET A 882 -15.83 5.42 23.97
N GLY A 883 -15.18 4.24 23.92
CA GLY A 883 -15.87 2.97 23.83
C GLY A 883 -16.24 2.42 25.21
N TYR A 884 -17.54 2.20 25.43
CA TYR A 884 -18.07 1.57 26.64
C TYR A 884 -18.76 0.24 26.29
N ASN A 885 -18.60 -0.79 27.14
CA ASN A 885 -19.03 -2.16 26.82
C ASN A 885 -20.55 -2.31 26.62
N SER A 886 -21.37 -1.50 27.30
CA SER A 886 -22.83 -1.56 27.18
C SER A 886 -23.44 -0.42 26.35
N VAL A 887 -22.61 0.32 25.61
CA VAL A 887 -23.06 1.36 24.68
C VAL A 887 -22.79 0.86 23.27
N SER A 888 -23.85 0.66 22.49
CA SER A 888 -23.73 0.27 21.09
C SER A 888 -23.16 1.40 20.23
N THR A 889 -22.58 1.05 19.08
CA THR A 889 -22.12 2.05 18.10
C THR A 889 -23.26 2.96 17.66
N GLU A 890 -24.46 2.40 17.46
CA GLU A 890 -25.66 3.13 17.05
C GLU A 890 -26.13 4.14 18.11
N GLU A 891 -26.11 3.78 19.40
CA GLU A 891 -26.48 4.70 20.48
C GLU A 891 -25.49 5.85 20.63
N ARG A 892 -24.20 5.58 20.46
CA ARG A 892 -23.16 6.60 20.51
C ARG A 892 -23.28 7.58 19.34
N ASP A 893 -23.51 7.06 18.13
CA ASP A 893 -23.68 7.90 16.94
C ASP A 893 -24.95 8.75 17.05
N ALA A 894 -26.03 8.21 17.62
CA ALA A 894 -27.26 8.96 17.92
C ALA A 894 -27.02 10.05 18.99
N LEU A 895 -26.24 9.75 20.03
CA LEU A 895 -25.86 10.72 21.05
C LEU A 895 -25.00 11.85 20.47
N GLN A 896 -24.03 11.51 19.61
CA GLN A 896 -23.20 12.48 18.92
C GLN A 896 -24.04 13.39 18.02
N ALA A 897 -24.94 12.83 17.20
CA ALA A 897 -25.78 13.60 16.28
C ALA A 897 -26.69 14.60 17.03
N GLU A 898 -27.26 14.20 18.17
CA GLU A 898 -28.11 15.08 18.97
C GLU A 898 -27.31 16.18 19.68
N ILE A 899 -26.11 15.86 20.18
CA ILE A 899 -25.21 16.88 20.73
C ILE A 899 -24.86 17.89 19.64
N ASP A 900 -24.42 17.41 18.47
CA ASP A 900 -24.01 18.25 17.34
C ASP A 900 -25.15 19.16 16.87
N ARG A 901 -26.39 18.67 16.81
CA ARG A 901 -27.59 19.48 16.50
C ARG A 901 -27.78 20.67 17.45
N ILE A 902 -27.47 20.49 18.73
CA ILE A 902 -27.72 21.50 19.77
C ILE A 902 -26.55 22.49 19.88
N ILE A 903 -25.31 22.00 19.88
CA ILE A 903 -24.12 22.85 20.11
C ILE A 903 -23.60 23.51 18.83
N PHE A 904 -23.94 22.96 17.65
CA PHE A 904 -23.52 23.47 16.35
C PHE A 904 -24.72 23.85 15.46
N PRO A 905 -25.53 24.85 15.84
CA PRO A 905 -26.65 25.31 15.01
C PRO A 905 -26.19 25.98 13.70
N ASP A 906 -24.93 26.42 13.65
CA ASP A 906 -24.32 27.11 12.53
C ASP A 906 -22.81 26.82 12.45
N SER A 907 -22.22 27.14 11.30
CA SER A 907 -20.80 26.93 11.03
C SER A 907 -19.85 27.75 11.93
N GLU A 908 -20.26 28.94 12.38
CA GLU A 908 -19.43 29.79 13.24
C GLU A 908 -19.29 29.19 14.64
N SER A 909 -20.39 28.63 15.17
CA SER A 909 -20.40 27.90 16.45
C SER A 909 -19.47 26.68 16.42
N ALA A 910 -19.47 25.91 15.33
CA ALA A 910 -18.58 24.77 15.12
C ALA A 910 -17.10 25.19 14.98
N GLU A 911 -16.80 26.27 14.25
CA GLU A 911 -15.44 26.82 14.15
C GLU A 911 -14.93 27.27 15.53
N LYS A 912 -15.78 27.99 16.29
CA LYS A 912 -15.44 28.51 17.62
C LYS A 912 -15.09 27.40 18.60
N TYR A 913 -15.82 26.28 18.56
CA TYR A 913 -15.54 25.10 19.39
C TYR A 913 -14.14 24.54 19.12
N LEU A 914 -13.81 24.31 17.85
CA LEU A 914 -12.48 23.82 17.45
C LEU A 914 -11.38 24.74 17.94
N ARG A 915 -11.56 26.06 17.80
CA ARG A 915 -10.58 27.03 18.29
C ARG A 915 -10.40 26.97 19.80
N GLN A 916 -11.48 26.81 20.56
CA GLN A 916 -11.41 26.76 22.01
C GLN A 916 -10.83 25.45 22.56
N TYR A 917 -10.99 24.34 21.84
CA TYR A 917 -10.53 23.03 22.29
C TYR A 917 -9.18 22.62 21.70
N VAL A 918 -8.95 22.84 20.41
CA VAL A 918 -7.77 22.35 19.67
C VAL A 918 -6.62 23.35 19.69
N GLU A 919 -6.85 24.67 19.55
CA GLU A 919 -5.76 25.66 19.56
C GLU A 919 -4.90 25.61 20.84
N PRO A 920 -5.46 25.45 22.06
CA PRO A 920 -4.65 25.29 23.26
C PRO A 920 -3.71 24.09 23.17
N GLN A 921 -4.14 22.98 22.57
CA GLN A 921 -3.33 21.76 22.38
C GLN A 921 -2.20 21.98 21.37
N LEU A 922 -2.42 22.81 20.34
CA LEU A 922 -1.40 23.19 19.36
C LEU A 922 -0.40 24.21 19.92
N SER A 923 -0.82 25.00 20.90
CA SER A 923 0.00 26.06 21.51
C SER A 923 0.98 25.56 22.59
N GLN A 924 0.80 24.34 23.09
CA GLN A 924 1.62 23.73 24.15
C GLN A 924 2.15 22.35 23.72
N PRO A 925 3.19 21.80 24.36
CA PRO A 925 3.68 20.47 24.05
C PRO A 925 2.59 19.40 24.33
N CYS A 926 1.96 18.91 23.27
CA CYS A 926 0.90 17.91 23.33
C CYS A 926 1.31 16.70 22.48
N PRO A 927 1.43 15.48 23.05
CA PRO A 927 1.84 14.30 22.28
C PRO A 927 0.86 13.92 21.16
N HIS A 928 -0.44 14.10 21.43
CA HIS A 928 -1.53 13.69 20.55
C HIS A 928 -2.63 14.76 20.54
N PRO A 929 -2.43 15.88 19.83
CA PRO A 929 -3.48 16.88 19.67
C PRO A 929 -4.64 16.31 18.84
N GLU A 930 -5.87 16.70 19.17
CA GLU A 930 -7.12 16.23 18.56
C GLU A 930 -7.38 16.83 17.16
N ILE A 931 -6.35 16.90 16.31
CA ILE A 931 -6.41 17.45 14.95
C ILE A 931 -7.35 16.62 14.05
N TRP A 932 -7.47 15.32 14.32
CA TRP A 932 -8.32 14.42 13.55
C TRP A 932 -9.80 14.84 13.57
N MET A 933 -10.25 15.59 14.57
CA MET A 933 -11.62 16.12 14.57
C MET A 933 -11.90 16.99 13.34
N LEU A 934 -10.90 17.76 12.88
CA LEU A 934 -11.02 18.63 11.71
C LEU A 934 -11.15 17.80 10.41
N SER A 935 -10.42 16.69 10.27
CA SER A 935 -10.46 15.83 9.07
C SER A 935 -11.59 14.81 9.06
N GLY A 936 -11.86 14.21 10.22
CA GLY A 936 -12.68 13.00 10.36
C GLY A 936 -14.18 13.25 10.53
N GLU A 937 -14.60 14.46 10.91
CA GLU A 937 -16.00 14.76 11.20
C GLU A 937 -16.61 15.74 10.18
N GLU A 938 -17.79 15.42 9.66
CA GLU A 938 -18.46 16.28 8.66
C GLU A 938 -18.91 17.63 9.23
N VAL A 939 -19.24 17.72 10.51
CA VAL A 939 -19.71 18.95 11.15
C VAL A 939 -18.67 20.08 11.08
N PHE A 940 -17.39 19.74 10.91
CA PHE A 940 -16.30 20.69 10.80
C PHE A 940 -15.82 20.93 9.36
N SER A 941 -16.49 20.36 8.35
CA SER A 941 -16.03 20.38 6.97
C SER A 941 -15.83 21.80 6.40
N HIS A 942 -16.65 22.76 6.80
CA HIS A 942 -16.54 24.16 6.37
C HIS A 942 -15.30 24.87 6.92
N SER A 943 -14.77 24.41 8.06
CA SER A 943 -13.61 25.01 8.72
C SER A 943 -12.28 24.42 8.26
N ARG A 944 -12.29 23.26 7.58
CA ARG A 944 -11.10 22.49 7.16
C ARG A 944 -10.05 23.37 6.50
N ALA A 945 -10.36 23.91 5.33
CA ALA A 945 -9.41 24.70 4.54
C ALA A 945 -8.96 25.99 5.24
N LYS A 946 -9.84 26.62 6.03
CA LYS A 946 -9.53 27.89 6.70
C LYS A 946 -8.62 27.68 7.91
N LEU A 947 -9.00 26.76 8.80
CA LEU A 947 -8.26 26.50 10.04
C LEU A 947 -6.96 25.75 9.79
N SER A 948 -6.91 24.83 8.81
CA SER A 948 -5.67 24.11 8.50
C SER A 948 -4.56 25.08 8.07
N ILE A 949 -4.86 25.99 7.14
CA ILE A 949 -3.94 27.04 6.67
C ILE A 949 -3.58 28.01 7.81
N GLU A 950 -4.55 28.45 8.60
CA GLU A 950 -4.30 29.41 9.68
C GLU A 950 -3.42 28.81 10.78
N TRP A 951 -3.72 27.58 11.22
CA TRP A 951 -2.96 26.92 12.28
C TRP A 951 -1.54 26.58 11.85
N LEU A 952 -1.34 26.17 10.59
CA LEU A 952 0.00 25.99 10.00
C LEU A 952 0.80 27.31 9.99
N CYS A 953 0.15 28.45 9.72
CA CYS A 953 0.81 29.76 9.75
C CYS A 953 1.10 30.24 11.18
N ARG A 954 0.20 29.97 12.14
CA ARG A 954 0.21 30.55 13.48
C ARG A 954 1.04 29.75 14.48
N PHE A 955 1.08 28.42 14.37
CA PHE A 955 1.78 27.54 15.31
C PHE A 955 3.03 26.95 14.66
N THR A 956 4.18 27.58 14.89
CA THR A 956 5.45 27.26 14.20
C THR A 956 6.22 26.08 14.82
N ASN A 957 5.83 25.61 16.01
CA ASN A 957 6.55 24.57 16.77
C ASN A 957 5.75 23.26 16.88
N LEU A 958 4.98 22.91 15.85
CA LEU A 958 4.18 21.69 15.83
C LEU A 958 5.04 20.45 15.56
N PRO A 959 4.76 19.30 16.19
CA PRO A 959 5.38 18.01 15.84
C PRO A 959 5.07 17.60 14.39
N LEU A 960 5.98 16.87 13.74
CA LEU A 960 5.83 16.37 12.35
C LEU A 960 4.46 15.72 12.09
N ASP A 961 4.02 14.78 12.95
CA ASP A 961 2.72 14.11 12.82
C ASP A 961 1.52 15.07 12.86
N SER A 962 1.64 16.19 13.58
CA SER A 962 0.60 17.21 13.66
C SER A 962 0.59 18.12 12.42
N VAL A 963 1.79 18.43 11.89
CA VAL A 963 1.95 19.22 10.67
C VAL A 963 1.44 18.44 9.45
N ASP A 964 1.79 17.16 9.33
CA ASP A 964 1.33 16.29 8.25
C ASP A 964 -0.20 16.19 8.22
N LYS A 965 -0.83 15.95 9.38
CA LYS A 965 -2.29 15.91 9.50
C LYS A 965 -2.97 17.22 9.10
N LEU A 966 -2.39 18.37 9.42
CA LEU A 966 -2.95 19.67 9.01
C LEU A 966 -2.73 19.94 7.51
N PHE A 967 -1.64 19.44 6.91
CA PHE A 967 -1.40 19.58 5.47
C PHE A 967 -2.29 18.68 4.61
N GLU A 968 -2.69 17.50 5.11
CA GLU A 968 -3.62 16.61 4.41
C GLU A 968 -5.06 17.15 4.37
N ILE A 969 -5.42 18.07 5.26
CA ILE A 969 -6.75 18.71 5.39
C ILE A 969 -6.86 19.95 4.51
#